data_AF-A0A2P4Z4I9-F1
#
_entry.id   AF-A0A2P4Z4I9-F1
#
_cell.length_a   1.000
_cell.length_b   1.000
_cell.length_c   1.000
_cell.angle_alpha   90.00
_cell.angle_beta   90.00
_cell.angle_gamma   90.00
#
_symmetry.space_group_name_H-M   'P 1'
#
loop_
_entity.id
_entity.type
_entity.pdbx_description
1 polymer ?
#
loop_
_entity_poly.entity_id
_entity_poly.type
_entity_poly.pdbx_seq_one_letter_code
_entity_poly.pdbx_strand_id
1 'polypeptide(L)'
;MSAYNPEVTQSIGKLVDSVESLDELLKKVEVAQKAFLKLSQEQVDYIFQKASLAANCARYELAVLAIEDGGMGLLEDKIIKNHFASENIFNKYRNTKTVGVIEHDEFGGIDIVAEPLGILAGISPCTNPTSTTIFKSLISLKTRNCIVFSPHPRTARSSIRAAKIIRDAAIEAGAPEDCIGWIDVASISLCNSLMNHSSVSAILATGSVALVKAAYSCGKPALGGGAGNSPVLVDELSDLEMVVNSVILSKTFDNSLICASEQCLVVLDSVYDKLISGFKNRGVHIVSSKDELQRLGNLLIDENGNMNPKSVGISAVEIAKMASIDIPKDAVMILAEINEIGRGEKLSHEKLCPVLSIIRASDFNDGVSKAKALVEFGGLGHTACIYTEPNSDEGKRRITEFQRSIPTGRVLVCMPAAQGAMGEMFNFRQTPSLTLGCGSWGHTSTAEGIGVKHLLNYKQVVQRRDHISWFKVPHSIYFNRGCLEEALQDLKEINLKKAYIITDRVMVSLGFVDNLIEGLKSVGVVSEMFAEVPPEPDVETIREIVKRLNVSKPDCLIGFGGGSPMDASKLVRLMYEHPTVKWNEVVTRFMDIRKRIVKLPPSGGKIQKFICIPTTSGTGAEMTPFAVITDNSTGIKYPITSYKLTPDMAIVDANFVLSMPKFLAAATGLDALTHALEAFVATYASEYTDGLCIQAMRLIFDHLPNSVINADAKAREYVHNASSIAGMAFSNAFLGICHALAHQLGAQMHIPHGIANAILLPHIISYNASNRPTKQSILSQYKYPVAKSRYAKLVDILHFKSNQSFDSNLDQESINIRILVEAIQNLKKTLQVPMCVKDHGIEEEHYMSKVESMSIHALDDQCVGANPRFPLLNEIKQLYIDAYSGFVRYPEH
;
A
#
# COMPACT_ATOMS: atom_id res chain seq x y z
N MET A 1 0.12 13.42 56.75
CA MET A 1 -0.78 13.78 55.64
C MET A 1 -2.07 13.00 55.85
N SER A 2 -3.17 13.69 56.17
CA SER A 2 -4.47 13.02 56.34
C SER A 2 -4.93 12.44 55.01
N ALA A 3 -5.36 11.19 55.00
CA ALA A 3 -6.06 10.62 53.84
C ALA A 3 -7.25 11.53 53.51
N TYR A 4 -7.34 11.99 52.27
CA TYR A 4 -8.50 12.73 51.77
C TYR A 4 -9.75 11.87 51.99
N ASN A 5 -10.71 12.41 52.75
CA ASN A 5 -12.00 11.77 53.01
C ASN A 5 -13.02 12.53 52.14
N PRO A 6 -13.50 11.95 51.02
CA PRO A 6 -14.38 12.66 50.10
C PRO A 6 -15.69 13.06 50.80
N GLU A 7 -16.09 14.32 50.65
CA GLU A 7 -17.46 14.72 51.03
C GLU A 7 -18.45 14.15 50.00
N VAL A 8 -19.53 13.52 50.47
CA VAL A 8 -20.60 12.93 49.65
C VAL A 8 -21.18 13.93 48.63
N THR A 9 -21.10 15.23 48.91
CA THR A 9 -21.52 16.33 48.04
C THR A 9 -20.67 16.53 46.77
N GLN A 10 -19.49 15.88 46.67
CA GLN A 10 -18.59 16.01 45.51
C GLN A 10 -18.81 14.95 44.42
N SER A 11 -19.47 13.82 44.73
CA SER A 11 -19.62 12.65 43.84
C SER A 11 -20.71 12.80 42.75
N ILE A 12 -20.63 12.00 41.69
CA ILE A 12 -21.67 11.87 40.65
C ILE A 12 -22.76 10.92 41.14
N GLY A 13 -23.68 11.43 41.95
CA GLY A 13 -24.70 10.60 42.58
C GLY A 13 -24.14 9.80 43.76
N LYS A 14 -23.92 8.49 43.61
CA LYS A 14 -23.35 7.66 44.68
C LYS A 14 -21.82 7.69 44.64
N LEU A 15 -21.22 7.73 45.82
CA LEU A 15 -19.77 7.63 46.02
C LEU A 15 -19.20 6.38 45.33
N VAL A 16 -18.18 6.55 44.49
CA VAL A 16 -17.49 5.46 43.79
C VAL A 16 -16.27 5.03 44.59
N ASP A 17 -16.47 4.09 45.51
CA ASP A 17 -15.49 3.55 46.45
C ASP A 17 -15.38 2.02 46.43
N SER A 18 -16.19 1.34 45.60
CA SER A 18 -16.26 -0.11 45.47
C SER A 18 -16.42 -0.52 44.00
N VAL A 19 -16.28 -1.81 43.71
CA VAL A 19 -16.46 -2.33 42.34
C VAL A 19 -17.92 -2.19 41.91
N GLU A 20 -18.86 -2.40 42.84
CA GLU A 20 -20.29 -2.28 42.59
C GLU A 20 -20.70 -0.85 42.25
N SER A 21 -20.17 0.15 42.95
CA SER A 21 -20.43 1.57 42.64
C SER A 21 -19.77 2.01 41.33
N LEU A 22 -18.61 1.44 40.98
CA LEU A 22 -17.98 1.63 39.67
C LEU A 22 -18.82 1.05 38.52
N ASP A 23 -19.39 -0.14 38.71
CA ASP A 23 -20.28 -0.77 37.72
C ASP A 23 -21.58 0.04 37.54
N GLU A 24 -22.14 0.59 38.62
CA GLU A 24 -23.29 1.52 38.55
C GLU A 24 -22.95 2.79 37.75
N LEU A 25 -21.77 3.38 37.94
CA LEU A 25 -21.30 4.53 37.16
C LEU A 25 -21.18 4.15 35.68
N LEU A 26 -20.52 3.04 35.34
CA LEU A 26 -20.27 2.66 33.95
C LEU A 26 -21.56 2.39 33.17
N LYS A 27 -22.61 1.87 33.82
CA LYS A 27 -23.94 1.74 33.20
C LYS A 27 -24.54 3.09 32.79
N LYS A 28 -24.35 4.13 33.59
CA LYS A 28 -24.78 5.50 33.24
C LYS A 28 -23.96 6.07 32.09
N VAL A 29 -22.64 5.87 32.15
CA VAL A 29 -21.70 6.32 31.10
C VAL A 29 -22.01 5.63 29.76
N GLU A 30 -22.46 4.38 29.73
CA GLU A 30 -22.94 3.72 28.51
C GLU A 30 -24.16 4.42 27.88
N VAL A 31 -25.10 4.88 28.71
CA VAL A 31 -26.25 5.66 28.25
C VAL A 31 -25.80 7.01 27.70
N ALA A 32 -24.89 7.68 28.41
CA ALA A 32 -24.28 8.94 27.96
C ALA A 32 -23.53 8.76 26.63
N GLN A 33 -22.74 7.70 26.47
CA GLN A 33 -22.01 7.40 25.25
C GLN A 33 -22.97 7.28 24.06
N LYS A 34 -24.06 6.53 24.21
CA LYS A 34 -25.09 6.39 23.16
C LYS A 34 -25.77 7.72 22.82
N ALA A 35 -25.99 8.59 23.80
CA ALA A 35 -26.52 9.93 23.56
C ALA A 35 -25.49 10.82 22.82
N PHE A 36 -24.21 10.71 23.16
CA PHE A 36 -23.14 11.52 22.58
C PHE A 36 -22.96 11.24 21.07
N LEU A 37 -23.18 10.00 20.63
CA LEU A 37 -23.11 9.61 19.22
C LEU A 37 -24.09 10.39 18.32
N LYS A 38 -25.17 10.93 18.88
CA LYS A 38 -26.23 11.63 18.14
C LYS A 38 -25.89 13.09 17.81
N LEU A 39 -24.83 13.64 18.42
CA LEU A 39 -24.46 15.04 18.24
C LEU A 39 -23.74 15.28 16.91
N SER A 40 -24.01 16.43 16.30
CA SER A 40 -23.34 16.89 15.07
C SER A 40 -21.92 17.41 15.35
N GLN A 41 -21.13 17.64 14.30
CA GLN A 41 -19.80 18.24 14.43
C GLN A 41 -19.86 19.59 15.14
N GLU A 42 -20.82 20.45 14.77
CA GLU A 42 -20.97 21.80 15.32
C GLU A 42 -21.32 21.76 16.81
N GLN A 43 -22.19 20.85 17.23
CA GLN A 43 -22.54 20.65 18.63
C GLN A 43 -21.34 20.17 19.45
N VAL A 44 -20.58 19.20 18.92
CA VAL A 44 -19.35 18.71 19.56
C VAL A 44 -18.29 19.81 19.67
N ASP A 45 -18.14 20.63 18.63
CA ASP A 45 -17.19 21.73 18.60
C ASP A 45 -17.54 22.82 19.62
N TYR A 46 -18.84 23.10 19.79
CA TYR A 46 -19.33 24.01 20.80
C TYR A 46 -19.07 23.49 22.23
N ILE A 47 -19.36 22.20 22.48
CA ILE A 47 -19.04 21.53 23.75
C ILE A 47 -17.54 21.62 24.04
N PHE A 48 -16.71 21.28 23.05
CA PHE A 48 -15.26 21.33 23.17
C PHE A 48 -14.76 22.75 23.49
N GLN A 49 -15.28 23.77 22.82
CA GLN A 49 -14.94 25.17 23.09
C GLN A 49 -15.29 25.59 24.52
N LYS A 50 -16.49 25.29 24.99
CA LYS A 50 -16.95 25.67 26.34
C LYS A 50 -16.18 24.94 27.44
N ALA A 51 -15.95 23.64 27.25
CA ALA A 51 -15.11 22.83 28.11
C ALA A 51 -13.68 23.37 28.22
N SER A 52 -13.05 23.72 27.08
CA SER A 52 -11.71 24.31 27.04
C SER A 52 -11.64 25.66 27.74
N LEU A 53 -12.65 26.52 27.53
CA LEU A 53 -12.72 27.83 28.17
C LEU A 53 -12.85 27.70 29.69
N ALA A 54 -13.72 26.81 30.18
CA ALA A 54 -13.91 26.58 31.61
C ALA A 54 -12.61 26.09 32.28
N ALA A 55 -11.92 25.14 31.65
CA ALA A 55 -10.62 24.65 32.12
C ALA A 55 -9.57 25.78 32.17
N ASN A 56 -9.51 26.63 31.14
CA ASN A 56 -8.56 27.74 31.09
C ASN A 56 -8.87 28.82 32.15
N CYS A 57 -10.14 29.13 32.38
CA CYS A 57 -10.56 30.05 33.44
C CYS A 57 -10.21 29.52 34.84
N ALA A 58 -10.35 28.20 35.06
CA ALA A 58 -10.04 27.55 36.34
C ALA A 58 -8.55 27.24 36.57
N ARG A 59 -7.65 27.62 35.64
CA ARG A 59 -6.23 27.24 35.67
C ARG A 59 -5.52 27.54 36.99
N TYR A 60 -5.86 28.66 37.64
CA TYR A 60 -5.29 29.08 38.92
C TYR A 60 -5.80 28.22 40.07
N GLU A 61 -7.13 28.10 40.21
CA GLU A 61 -7.76 27.27 41.24
C GLU A 61 -7.24 25.82 41.19
N LEU A 62 -7.18 25.24 40.00
CA LEU A 62 -6.71 23.88 39.79
C LEU A 62 -5.21 23.72 40.10
N ALA A 63 -4.39 24.74 39.84
CA ALA A 63 -2.97 24.71 40.18
C ALA A 63 -2.75 24.75 41.70
N VAL A 64 -3.50 25.59 42.42
CA VAL A 64 -3.47 25.66 43.90
C VAL A 64 -3.80 24.30 44.50
N LEU A 65 -4.93 23.69 44.09
CA LEU A 65 -5.33 22.39 44.61
C LEU A 65 -4.30 21.29 44.32
N ALA A 66 -3.66 21.31 43.15
CA ALA A 66 -2.62 20.35 42.81
C ALA A 66 -1.36 20.50 43.70
N ILE A 67 -0.99 21.73 44.09
CA ILE A 67 0.10 21.98 45.04
C ILE A 67 -0.29 21.52 46.44
N GLU A 68 -1.50 21.85 46.91
CA GLU A 68 -1.97 21.45 48.24
C GLU A 68 -2.04 19.93 48.41
N ASP A 69 -2.56 19.23 47.40
CA ASP A 69 -2.68 17.76 47.42
C ASP A 69 -1.32 17.08 47.26
N GLY A 70 -0.56 17.55 46.26
CA GLY A 70 0.65 16.90 45.80
C GLY A 70 1.86 17.24 46.66
N GLY A 71 1.97 18.47 47.17
CA GLY A 71 3.17 18.97 47.84
C GLY A 71 4.43 18.92 46.96
N MET A 72 4.27 19.11 45.64
CA MET A 72 5.36 19.03 44.66
C MET A 72 5.14 20.00 43.49
N GLY A 73 6.24 20.52 42.95
CA GLY A 73 6.23 21.46 41.83
C GLY A 73 6.10 22.92 42.24
N LEU A 74 5.76 23.77 41.26
CA LEU A 74 5.60 25.23 41.42
C LEU A 74 4.20 25.66 40.97
N LEU A 75 3.61 26.61 41.70
CA LEU A 75 2.25 27.07 41.44
C LEU A 75 2.15 27.71 40.04
N GLU A 76 3.08 28.61 39.73
CA GLU A 76 3.17 29.37 38.49
C GLU A 76 3.27 28.43 37.27
N ASP A 77 4.09 27.40 37.37
CA ASP A 77 4.29 26.44 36.28
C ASP A 77 3.08 25.52 36.11
N LYS A 78 2.38 25.14 37.18
CA LYS A 78 1.12 24.40 37.09
C LYS A 78 0.01 25.24 36.44
N ILE A 79 -0.02 26.55 36.64
CA ILE A 79 -0.92 27.47 35.93
C ILE A 79 -0.64 27.40 34.42
N ILE A 80 0.63 27.48 34.03
CA ILE A 80 1.06 27.38 32.63
C ILE A 80 0.68 26.02 32.04
N LYS A 81 0.87 24.92 32.78
CA LYS A 81 0.49 23.57 32.33
C LYS A 81 -1.01 23.40 32.13
N ASN A 82 -1.83 23.97 33.01
CA ASN A 82 -3.28 23.96 32.85
C ASN A 82 -3.73 24.82 31.67
N HIS A 83 -3.07 25.96 31.46
CA HIS A 83 -3.30 26.80 30.29
C HIS A 83 -2.94 26.06 28.99
N PHE A 84 -1.77 25.41 28.94
CA PHE A 84 -1.36 24.57 27.81
C PHE A 84 -2.36 23.44 27.53
N ALA A 85 -2.75 22.69 28.56
CA ALA A 85 -3.69 21.59 28.42
C ALA A 85 -5.08 22.01 27.94
N SER A 86 -5.45 23.29 28.11
CA SER A 86 -6.75 23.82 27.70
C SER A 86 -6.68 24.55 26.35
N GLU A 87 -5.90 25.61 26.25
CA GLU A 87 -5.89 26.51 25.10
C GLU A 87 -5.13 25.95 23.90
N ASN A 88 -3.92 25.40 24.09
CA ASN A 88 -3.15 24.81 22.98
C ASN A 88 -3.87 23.59 22.39
N ILE A 89 -4.42 22.72 23.25
CA ILE A 89 -5.24 21.58 22.81
C ILE A 89 -6.48 22.05 22.02
N PHE A 90 -7.16 23.09 22.48
CA PHE A 90 -8.29 23.67 21.75
C PHE A 90 -7.86 24.19 20.38
N ASN A 91 -6.81 25.00 20.32
CA ASN A 91 -6.32 25.61 19.09
C ASN A 91 -5.86 24.58 18.06
N LYS A 92 -5.23 23.49 18.51
CA LYS A 92 -4.83 22.38 17.63
C LYS A 92 -6.03 21.69 16.98
N TYR A 93 -7.11 21.46 17.74
CA TYR A 93 -8.18 20.55 17.32
C TYR A 93 -9.52 21.20 17.00
N ARG A 94 -9.68 22.52 17.20
CA ARG A 94 -10.95 23.25 16.96
C ARG A 94 -11.59 22.92 15.61
N ASN A 95 -10.78 22.84 14.55
CA ASN A 95 -11.26 22.62 13.18
C ASN A 95 -11.11 21.16 12.71
N THR A 96 -10.66 20.24 13.57
CA THR A 96 -10.51 18.83 13.17
C THR A 96 -11.87 18.18 13.04
N LYS A 97 -12.14 17.55 11.89
CA LYS A 97 -13.36 16.76 11.69
C LYS A 97 -13.25 15.43 12.43
N THR A 98 -14.24 15.12 13.25
CA THR A 98 -14.32 13.94 14.13
C THR A 98 -15.70 13.27 14.11
N VAL A 99 -16.63 13.82 13.31
CA VAL A 99 -18.02 13.38 13.21
C VAL A 99 -18.38 13.01 11.77
N GLY A 100 -18.85 11.78 11.57
CA GLY A 100 -19.37 11.34 10.28
C GLY A 100 -18.27 11.20 9.22
N VAL A 101 -18.59 11.56 7.98
CA VAL A 101 -17.65 11.54 6.85
C VAL A 101 -16.63 12.67 7.02
N ILE A 102 -15.36 12.30 7.19
CA ILE A 102 -14.25 13.25 7.38
C ILE A 102 -13.43 13.46 6.11
N GLU A 103 -13.39 12.45 5.24
CA GLU A 103 -12.80 12.48 3.91
C GLU A 103 -13.80 11.88 2.91
N HIS A 104 -13.96 12.52 1.76
CA HIS A 104 -14.88 12.14 0.69
C HIS A 104 -14.16 12.24 -0.64
N ASP A 105 -13.99 11.10 -1.33
CA ASP A 105 -13.47 11.01 -2.69
C ASP A 105 -14.56 10.41 -3.59
N GLU A 106 -15.38 11.30 -4.16
CA GLU A 106 -16.49 10.92 -5.05
C GLU A 106 -15.99 10.11 -6.27
N PHE A 107 -14.88 10.54 -6.87
CA PHE A 107 -14.31 9.92 -8.07
C PHE A 107 -13.73 8.54 -7.76
N GLY A 108 -12.91 8.43 -6.71
CA GLY A 108 -12.36 7.16 -6.23
C GLY A 108 -13.42 6.23 -5.62
N GLY A 109 -14.56 6.78 -5.21
CA GLY A 109 -15.65 6.04 -4.59
C GLY A 109 -15.33 5.58 -3.18
N ILE A 110 -14.61 6.40 -2.42
CA ILE A 110 -14.23 6.09 -1.04
C ILE A 110 -14.56 7.24 -0.11
N ASP A 111 -15.24 6.92 0.98
CA ASP A 111 -15.43 7.81 2.12
C ASP A 111 -14.71 7.25 3.35
N ILE A 112 -14.10 8.13 4.15
CA ILE A 112 -13.58 7.80 5.47
C ILE A 112 -14.51 8.39 6.52
N VAL A 113 -15.09 7.52 7.34
CA VAL A 113 -16.03 7.86 8.42
C VAL A 113 -15.34 7.73 9.77
N ALA A 114 -15.35 8.80 10.56
CA ALA A 114 -14.80 8.79 11.93
C ALA A 114 -15.84 8.32 12.95
N GLU A 115 -15.48 7.31 13.73
CA GLU A 115 -16.29 6.78 14.84
C GLU A 115 -15.51 6.80 16.15
N PRO A 116 -16.11 7.23 17.28
CA PRO A 116 -15.46 7.12 18.59
C PRO A 116 -15.08 5.67 18.93
N LEU A 117 -14.08 5.51 19.80
CA LEU A 117 -13.76 4.21 20.37
C LEU A 117 -14.86 3.71 21.32
N GLY A 118 -15.50 4.62 22.07
CA GLY A 118 -16.52 4.32 23.07
C GLY A 118 -16.17 4.95 24.42
N ILE A 119 -16.19 4.13 25.49
CA ILE A 119 -15.86 4.59 26.85
C ILE A 119 -14.37 4.41 27.12
N LEU A 120 -13.71 5.46 27.57
CA LEU A 120 -12.28 5.47 27.85
C LEU A 120 -11.99 5.37 29.34
N ALA A 121 -10.98 4.60 29.72
CA ALA A 121 -10.40 4.65 31.06
C ALA A 121 -9.23 5.66 31.09
N GLY A 122 -9.41 6.78 31.79
CA GLY A 122 -8.42 7.84 31.91
C GLY A 122 -7.58 7.72 33.17
N ILE A 123 -6.33 7.28 33.08
CA ILE A 123 -5.46 7.19 34.26
C ILE A 123 -4.65 8.48 34.41
N SER A 124 -4.75 9.15 35.57
CA SER A 124 -4.08 10.45 35.81
C SER A 124 -2.93 10.33 36.82
N PRO A 125 -1.71 10.80 36.49
CA PRO A 125 -0.54 10.71 37.37
C PRO A 125 -0.58 11.77 38.48
N CYS A 126 0.22 11.58 39.53
CA CYS A 126 0.35 12.57 40.62
C CYS A 126 1.22 13.78 40.26
N THR A 127 2.06 13.68 39.24
CA THR A 127 2.94 14.79 38.80
C THR A 127 2.16 15.86 38.03
N ASN A 128 1.23 15.43 37.17
CA ASN A 128 0.45 16.26 36.26
C ASN A 128 -1.07 16.04 36.43
N PRO A 129 -1.63 16.09 37.67
CA PRO A 129 -2.98 15.60 37.93
C PRO A 129 -4.04 16.36 37.13
N THR A 130 -4.06 17.69 37.28
CA THR A 130 -5.08 18.56 36.67
C THR A 130 -4.88 18.72 35.18
N SER A 131 -3.69 19.09 34.72
CA SER A 131 -3.38 19.24 33.29
C SER A 131 -3.62 17.97 32.47
N THR A 132 -3.29 16.77 32.98
CA THR A 132 -3.56 15.50 32.27
C THR A 132 -5.07 15.21 32.21
N THR A 133 -5.80 15.46 33.31
CA THR A 133 -7.26 15.33 33.31
C THR A 133 -7.90 16.29 32.32
N ILE A 134 -7.45 17.55 32.27
CA ILE A 134 -7.91 18.55 31.28
C ILE A 134 -7.68 18.02 29.86
N PHE A 135 -6.43 17.69 29.53
CA PHE A 135 -6.04 17.21 28.21
C PHE A 135 -6.89 16.03 27.76
N LYS A 136 -7.02 14.99 28.61
CA LYS A 136 -7.76 13.76 28.27
C LYS A 136 -9.26 14.01 28.12
N SER A 137 -9.87 14.82 28.99
CA SER A 137 -11.28 15.18 28.88
C SER A 137 -11.55 15.89 27.55
N LEU A 138 -10.73 16.88 27.21
CA LEU A 138 -10.91 17.69 26.00
C LEU A 138 -10.80 16.86 24.71
N ILE A 139 -9.76 16.03 24.57
CA ILE A 139 -9.64 15.17 23.38
C ILE A 139 -10.73 14.08 23.32
N SER A 140 -11.25 13.62 24.46
CA SER A 140 -12.35 12.66 24.53
C SER A 140 -13.68 13.29 24.10
N LEU A 141 -13.98 14.49 24.61
CA LEU A 141 -15.17 15.27 24.22
C LEU A 141 -15.15 15.59 22.72
N LYS A 142 -14.03 16.09 22.19
CA LYS A 142 -13.88 16.42 20.76
C LYS A 142 -14.11 15.21 19.84
N THR A 143 -13.96 13.99 20.36
CA THR A 143 -14.12 12.74 19.61
C THR A 143 -15.41 12.01 19.93
N ARG A 144 -16.31 12.58 20.75
CA ARG A 144 -17.56 11.94 21.25
C ARG A 144 -17.32 10.65 22.04
N ASN A 145 -16.18 10.56 22.72
CA ASN A 145 -15.92 9.51 23.69
C ASN A 145 -16.27 10.01 25.10
N CYS A 146 -16.95 9.17 25.87
CA CYS A 146 -17.06 9.35 27.30
C CYS A 146 -15.81 8.82 28.00
N ILE A 147 -15.46 9.38 29.15
CA ILE A 147 -14.23 9.00 29.86
C ILE A 147 -14.50 8.87 31.37
N VAL A 148 -13.96 7.81 31.97
CA VAL A 148 -13.97 7.60 33.43
C VAL A 148 -12.54 7.67 33.94
N PHE A 149 -12.28 8.58 34.88
CA PHE A 149 -10.96 8.79 35.44
C PHE A 149 -10.64 7.88 36.63
N SER A 150 -9.45 7.30 36.62
CA SER A 150 -8.81 6.74 37.82
C SER A 150 -7.66 7.69 38.23
N PRO A 151 -7.88 8.55 39.22
CA PRO A 151 -6.85 9.49 39.65
C PRO A 151 -5.85 8.81 40.60
N HIS A 152 -4.62 9.33 40.66
CA HIS A 152 -3.67 8.88 41.67
C HIS A 152 -4.15 9.26 43.09
N PRO A 153 -4.07 8.38 44.11
CA PRO A 153 -4.60 8.64 45.45
C PRO A 153 -4.10 9.92 46.11
N ARG A 154 -2.81 10.24 45.95
CA ARG A 154 -2.18 11.48 46.47
C ARG A 154 -2.81 12.77 45.93
N THR A 155 -3.39 12.76 44.72
CA THR A 155 -3.87 13.95 44.01
C THR A 155 -5.29 13.73 43.46
N ALA A 156 -6.09 12.92 44.16
CA ALA A 156 -7.44 12.58 43.75
C ALA A 156 -8.35 13.81 43.71
N ARG A 157 -8.34 14.62 44.78
CA ARG A 157 -9.17 15.83 44.92
C ARG A 157 -8.99 16.80 43.75
N SER A 158 -7.75 17.18 43.44
CA SER A 158 -7.43 18.08 42.32
C SER A 158 -7.80 17.51 40.95
N SER A 159 -7.55 16.22 40.70
CA SER A 159 -7.93 15.56 39.45
C SER A 159 -9.45 15.52 39.27
N ILE A 160 -10.18 15.13 40.33
CA ILE A 160 -11.66 15.09 40.34
C ILE A 160 -12.23 16.49 40.12
N ARG A 161 -11.66 17.52 40.77
CA ARG A 161 -12.09 18.91 40.57
C ARG A 161 -11.93 19.35 39.11
N ALA A 162 -10.82 19.01 38.46
CA ALA A 162 -10.62 19.30 37.04
C ALA A 162 -11.66 18.58 36.16
N ALA A 163 -11.90 17.29 36.39
CA ALA A 163 -12.90 16.52 35.65
C ALA A 163 -14.30 17.13 35.80
N LYS A 164 -14.68 17.52 37.02
CA LYS A 164 -15.98 18.13 37.34
C LYS A 164 -16.20 19.46 36.63
N ILE A 165 -15.24 20.38 36.69
CA ILE A 165 -15.34 21.70 36.01
C ILE A 165 -15.59 21.52 34.51
N ILE A 166 -14.85 20.60 33.87
CA ILE A 166 -14.96 20.36 32.44
C ILE A 166 -16.29 19.70 32.10
N ARG A 167 -16.69 18.70 32.88
CA ARG A 167 -17.97 18.00 32.71
C ARG A 167 -19.14 18.98 32.81
N ASP A 168 -19.19 19.78 33.86
CA ASP A 168 -20.31 20.69 34.12
C ASP A 168 -20.45 21.72 32.97
N ALA A 169 -19.32 22.27 32.50
CA ALA A 169 -19.30 23.15 31.33
C ALA A 169 -19.69 22.43 30.03
N ALA A 170 -19.31 21.16 29.86
CA ALA A 170 -19.71 20.35 28.72
C ALA A 170 -21.24 20.08 28.72
N ILE A 171 -21.81 19.75 29.88
CA ILE A 171 -23.25 19.52 30.06
C ILE A 171 -24.04 20.80 29.75
N GLU A 172 -23.62 21.95 30.30
CA GLU A 172 -24.25 23.25 30.01
C GLU A 172 -24.22 23.58 28.51
N ALA A 173 -23.17 23.12 27.80
CA ALA A 173 -23.04 23.26 26.35
C ALA A 173 -23.79 22.19 25.52
N GLY A 174 -24.48 21.25 26.17
CA GLY A 174 -25.31 20.23 25.52
C GLY A 174 -24.71 18.81 25.47
N ALA A 175 -23.63 18.53 26.20
CA ALA A 175 -23.11 17.17 26.36
C ALA A 175 -24.03 16.32 27.26
N PRO A 176 -24.02 14.99 27.12
CA PRO A 176 -24.74 14.11 28.04
C PRO A 176 -24.23 14.22 29.49
N GLU A 177 -25.13 14.06 30.46
CA GLU A 177 -24.85 14.27 31.89
C GLU A 177 -23.65 13.46 32.42
N ASP A 178 -23.58 12.17 32.09
CA ASP A 178 -22.51 11.28 32.54
C ASP A 178 -21.37 11.13 31.53
N CYS A 179 -21.10 12.15 30.70
CA CYS A 179 -20.04 12.08 29.68
C CYS A 179 -18.61 12.00 30.25
N ILE A 180 -18.42 12.46 31.49
CA ILE A 180 -17.15 12.37 32.23
C ILE A 180 -17.45 11.85 33.65
N GLY A 181 -16.80 10.76 34.03
CA GLY A 181 -16.88 10.15 35.36
C GLY A 181 -15.52 10.00 36.04
N TRP A 182 -15.50 9.59 37.31
CA TRP A 182 -14.27 9.33 38.07
C TRP A 182 -14.50 8.35 39.24
N ILE A 183 -13.41 7.79 39.75
CA ILE A 183 -13.37 7.04 41.03
C ILE A 183 -13.11 8.02 42.18
N ASP A 184 -14.02 8.08 43.16
CA ASP A 184 -13.93 9.01 44.29
C ASP A 184 -12.87 8.58 45.33
N VAL A 185 -12.83 7.28 45.67
CA VAL A 185 -11.83 6.71 46.60
C VAL A 185 -10.82 5.89 45.81
N ALA A 186 -9.78 6.56 45.30
CA ALA A 186 -8.79 5.95 44.43
C ALA A 186 -8.03 4.78 45.10
N SER A 187 -8.02 3.62 44.44
CA SER A 187 -7.24 2.45 44.84
C SER A 187 -6.72 1.69 43.62
N ILE A 188 -5.64 0.91 43.81
CA ILE A 188 -5.09 0.04 42.75
C ILE A 188 -6.14 -0.99 42.29
N SER A 189 -6.92 -1.52 43.24
CA SER A 189 -7.99 -2.47 42.96
C SER A 189 -9.03 -1.87 42.00
N LEU A 190 -9.56 -0.68 42.30
CA LEU A 190 -10.56 -0.03 41.44
C LEU A 190 -9.99 0.42 40.10
N CYS A 191 -8.72 0.86 40.05
CA CYS A 191 -8.03 1.14 38.79
C CYS A 191 -7.98 -0.11 37.90
N ASN A 192 -7.61 -1.26 38.47
CA ASN A 192 -7.59 -2.52 37.74
C ASN A 192 -8.98 -2.96 37.30
N SER A 193 -10.00 -2.81 38.16
CA SER A 193 -11.39 -3.09 37.80
C SER A 193 -11.86 -2.23 36.63
N LEU A 194 -11.60 -0.91 36.66
CA LEU A 194 -11.94 -0.01 35.56
C LEU A 194 -11.26 -0.42 34.24
N MET A 195 -9.96 -0.70 34.28
CA MET A 195 -9.21 -1.12 33.09
C MET A 195 -9.78 -2.42 32.50
N ASN A 196 -10.20 -3.38 33.32
CA ASN A 196 -10.69 -4.68 32.87
C ASN A 196 -12.21 -4.72 32.59
N HIS A 197 -12.98 -3.70 33.01
CA HIS A 197 -14.45 -3.72 32.91
C HIS A 197 -14.97 -3.78 31.46
N SER A 198 -15.92 -4.66 31.14
CA SER A 198 -16.39 -4.92 29.76
C SER A 198 -16.84 -3.68 28.97
N SER A 199 -17.43 -2.69 29.63
CA SER A 199 -17.88 -1.42 29.01
C SER A 199 -16.75 -0.50 28.53
N VAL A 200 -15.54 -0.62 29.08
CA VAL A 200 -14.41 0.24 28.69
C VAL A 200 -13.79 -0.28 27.40
N SER A 201 -13.75 0.59 26.39
CA SER A 201 -13.29 0.29 25.03
C SER A 201 -11.78 0.47 24.85
N ALA A 202 -11.18 1.45 25.53
CA ALA A 202 -9.74 1.69 25.47
C ALA A 202 -9.21 2.39 26.73
N ILE A 203 -7.90 2.29 26.96
CA ILE A 203 -7.23 2.80 28.16
C ILE A 203 -6.22 3.88 27.78
N LEU A 204 -6.35 5.08 28.37
CA LEU A 204 -5.35 6.14 28.31
C LEU A 204 -4.47 6.09 29.56
N ALA A 205 -3.34 5.39 29.49
CA ALA A 205 -2.46 5.13 30.63
C ALA A 205 -1.31 6.14 30.72
N THR A 206 -1.43 7.11 31.64
CA THR A 206 -0.32 8.04 31.94
C THR A 206 0.07 7.86 33.38
N GLY A 207 1.24 7.28 33.62
CA GLY A 207 1.70 6.93 34.95
C GLY A 207 3.00 6.14 34.89
N SER A 208 3.27 5.37 35.94
CA SER A 208 4.49 4.56 36.01
C SER A 208 4.54 3.48 34.94
N VAL A 209 5.76 3.01 34.62
CA VAL A 209 5.98 1.90 33.68
C VAL A 209 5.17 0.66 34.07
N ALA A 210 5.05 0.36 35.37
CA ALA A 210 4.26 -0.76 35.86
C ALA A 210 2.76 -0.62 35.54
N LEU A 211 2.21 0.58 35.69
CA LEU A 211 0.81 0.87 35.39
C LEU A 211 0.52 0.79 33.88
N VAL A 212 1.45 1.29 33.07
CA VAL A 212 1.35 1.23 31.60
C VAL A 212 1.40 -0.24 31.17
N LYS A 213 2.32 -1.04 31.70
CA LYS A 213 2.37 -2.48 31.47
C LYS A 213 1.06 -3.17 31.87
N ALA A 214 0.47 -2.80 33.01
CA ALA A 214 -0.81 -3.33 33.43
C ALA A 214 -1.92 -3.00 32.43
N ALA A 215 -1.99 -1.76 31.92
CA ALA A 215 -2.96 -1.35 30.90
C ALA A 215 -2.85 -2.19 29.62
N TYR A 216 -1.63 -2.43 29.11
CA TYR A 216 -1.41 -3.29 27.94
C TYR A 216 -1.66 -4.78 28.22
N SER A 217 -1.77 -5.20 29.50
CA SER A 217 -2.06 -6.58 29.89
C SER A 217 -3.56 -6.86 30.07
N CYS A 218 -4.42 -5.84 29.96
CA CYS A 218 -5.87 -5.97 30.19
C CYS A 218 -6.66 -6.51 28.98
N GLY A 219 -5.98 -6.90 27.89
CA GLY A 219 -6.64 -7.40 26.67
C GLY A 219 -7.40 -6.34 25.86
N LYS A 220 -7.17 -5.06 26.14
CA LYS A 220 -7.82 -3.92 25.47
C LYS A 220 -6.82 -3.02 24.77
N PRO A 221 -7.24 -2.27 23.74
CA PRO A 221 -6.45 -1.18 23.19
C PRO A 221 -6.02 -0.22 24.30
N ALA A 222 -4.72 -0.09 24.49
CA ALA A 222 -4.12 0.84 25.44
C ALA A 222 -3.24 1.85 24.69
N LEU A 223 -3.25 3.09 25.17
CA LEU A 223 -2.42 4.19 24.73
C LEU A 223 -1.68 4.69 25.96
N GLY A 224 -0.44 4.23 26.11
CA GLY A 224 0.42 4.52 27.26
C GLY A 224 1.48 5.58 26.98
N GLY A 225 1.89 6.29 28.02
CA GLY A 225 3.20 6.96 28.05
C GLY A 225 4.29 6.06 28.64
N GLY A 226 5.56 6.36 28.41
CA GLY A 226 6.68 5.66 29.05
C GLY A 226 7.48 6.55 30.01
N ALA A 227 8.50 5.98 30.65
CA ALA A 227 9.49 6.75 31.41
C ALA A 227 10.45 7.49 30.48
N GLY A 228 10.98 8.63 30.93
CA GLY A 228 11.93 9.42 30.16
C GLY A 228 13.29 9.49 30.84
N ASN A 229 14.35 9.07 30.14
CA ASN A 229 15.73 9.31 30.55
C ASN A 229 16.47 10.14 29.50
N SER A 230 16.00 11.37 29.29
CA SER A 230 16.35 12.16 28.10
C SER A 230 17.79 12.68 28.11
N PRO A 231 18.65 12.23 27.17
CA PRO A 231 19.97 12.80 26.98
C PRO A 231 19.90 14.10 26.16
N VAL A 232 20.87 14.99 26.40
CA VAL A 232 21.10 16.17 25.56
C VAL A 232 22.54 16.19 25.09
N LEU A 233 22.76 15.98 23.79
CA LEU A 233 24.09 16.12 23.19
C LEU A 233 24.36 17.58 22.85
N VAL A 234 25.46 18.13 23.36
CA VAL A 234 25.92 19.49 23.08
C VAL A 234 27.27 19.43 22.41
N ASP A 235 27.34 19.97 21.20
CA ASP A 235 28.55 19.97 20.38
C ASP A 235 29.22 21.35 20.28
N GLU A 236 30.37 21.41 19.61
CA GLU A 236 31.14 22.63 19.44
C GLU A 236 30.54 23.67 18.50
N LEU A 237 29.51 23.30 17.74
CA LEU A 237 28.78 24.19 16.82
C LEU A 237 27.61 24.89 17.52
N SER A 238 27.30 24.49 18.74
CA SER A 238 26.14 24.97 19.50
C SER A 238 26.28 26.43 19.95
N ASP A 239 25.16 27.17 19.93
CA ASP A 239 25.01 28.39 20.72
C ASP A 239 24.91 28.03 22.21
N LEU A 240 26.02 28.18 22.93
CA LEU A 240 26.12 27.79 24.34
C LEU A 240 25.24 28.63 25.27
N GLU A 241 24.95 29.89 24.94
CA GLU A 241 24.04 30.72 25.75
C GLU A 241 22.61 30.21 25.61
N MET A 242 22.20 29.86 24.39
CA MET A 242 20.91 29.22 24.13
C MET A 242 20.81 27.87 24.83
N VAL A 243 21.87 27.04 24.81
CA VAL A 243 21.90 25.75 25.52
C VAL A 243 21.63 25.96 27.01
N VAL A 244 22.39 26.86 27.66
CA VAL A 244 22.24 27.14 29.10
C VAL A 244 20.83 27.63 29.41
N ASN A 245 20.30 28.58 28.63
CA ASN A 245 18.97 29.11 28.85
C ASN A 245 17.88 28.04 28.70
N SER A 246 17.97 27.23 27.63
CA SER A 246 16.96 26.21 27.31
C SER A 246 16.95 25.07 28.32
N VAL A 247 18.14 24.60 28.73
CA VAL A 247 18.27 23.55 29.74
C VAL A 247 17.73 24.02 31.09
N ILE A 248 18.04 25.26 31.53
CA ILE A 248 17.48 25.80 32.77
C ILE A 248 15.96 25.90 32.65
N LEU A 249 15.45 26.53 31.58
CA LEU A 249 14.01 26.69 31.35
C LEU A 249 13.24 25.37 31.41
N SER A 250 13.79 24.31 30.81
CA SER A 250 13.16 22.99 30.79
C SER A 250 13.29 22.26 32.13
N LYS A 251 14.50 22.24 32.70
CA LYS A 251 14.82 21.45 33.90
C LYS A 251 14.18 22.01 35.17
N THR A 252 14.00 23.32 35.26
CA THR A 252 13.36 23.96 36.42
C THR A 252 11.84 24.02 36.32
N PHE A 253 11.27 23.79 35.12
CA PHE A 253 9.82 23.88 34.91
C PHE A 253 9.05 22.86 35.76
N ASP A 254 8.19 23.38 36.64
CA ASP A 254 7.44 22.67 37.66
C ASP A 254 8.34 21.75 38.50
N ASN A 255 9.57 22.21 38.82
CA ASN A 255 10.63 21.43 39.46
C ASN A 255 10.92 20.08 38.75
N SER A 256 11.02 20.08 37.42
CA SER A 256 11.35 18.90 36.58
C SER A 256 10.28 17.79 36.56
N LEU A 257 9.00 18.13 36.77
CA LEU A 257 7.91 17.14 36.78
C LEU A 257 7.44 16.66 35.38
N ILE A 258 7.99 17.20 34.30
CA ILE A 258 7.74 16.72 32.93
C ILE A 258 8.72 15.58 32.62
N CYS A 259 8.20 14.42 32.24
CA CYS A 259 9.00 13.21 31.94
C CYS A 259 10.02 13.38 30.79
N ALA A 260 9.77 14.32 29.88
CA ALA A 260 10.70 14.64 28.80
C ALA A 260 11.83 15.61 29.20
N SER A 261 11.83 16.11 30.45
CA SER A 261 12.89 17.01 30.94
C SER A 261 14.25 16.31 30.92
N GLU A 262 15.30 17.10 30.72
CA GLU A 262 16.67 16.66 30.61
C GLU A 262 17.09 15.84 31.84
N GLN A 263 17.73 14.69 31.62
CA GLN A 263 18.27 13.86 32.70
C GLN A 263 19.79 13.82 32.71
N CYS A 264 20.43 13.95 31.54
CA CYS A 264 21.88 14.03 31.44
C CYS A 264 22.33 14.86 30.22
N LEU A 265 23.25 15.80 30.43
CA LEU A 265 23.97 16.51 29.37
C LEU A 265 25.20 15.71 28.97
N VAL A 266 25.30 15.39 27.68
CA VAL A 266 26.47 14.77 27.06
C VAL A 266 27.18 15.88 26.30
N VAL A 267 28.34 16.33 26.79
CA VAL A 267 28.96 17.57 26.33
C VAL A 267 30.36 17.28 25.80
N LEU A 268 30.65 17.78 24.60
CA LEU A 268 31.98 17.57 24.02
C LEU A 268 33.05 18.33 24.80
N ASP A 269 34.23 17.72 24.93
CA ASP A 269 35.35 18.28 25.70
C ASP A 269 35.75 19.69 25.24
N SER A 270 35.60 19.98 23.95
CA SER A 270 35.93 21.28 23.34
C SER A 270 35.09 22.46 23.86
N VAL A 271 33.89 22.21 24.40
CA VAL A 271 32.97 23.24 24.91
C VAL A 271 32.60 23.09 26.38
N TYR A 272 33.04 22.01 27.03
CA TYR A 272 32.67 21.66 28.39
C TYR A 272 32.87 22.80 29.41
N ASP A 273 34.08 23.33 29.50
CA ASP A 273 34.42 24.31 30.54
C ASP A 273 33.69 25.66 30.33
N LYS A 274 33.47 26.03 29.08
CA LYS A 274 32.66 27.21 28.72
C LYS A 274 31.20 27.02 29.13
N LEU A 275 30.64 25.84 28.88
CA LEU A 275 29.26 25.53 29.25
C LEU A 275 29.07 25.51 30.77
N ILE A 276 30.00 24.89 31.53
CA ILE A 276 30.02 24.93 33.00
C ILE A 276 30.03 26.37 33.52
N SER A 277 30.87 27.23 32.92
CA SER A 277 30.95 28.64 33.29
C SER A 277 29.63 29.37 33.02
N GLY A 278 28.99 29.11 31.88
CA GLY A 278 27.68 29.64 31.54
C GLY A 278 26.59 29.25 32.54
N PHE A 279 26.57 27.98 32.98
CA PHE A 279 25.65 27.52 34.02
C PHE A 279 25.89 28.19 35.37
N LYS A 280 27.15 28.29 35.83
CA LYS A 280 27.49 28.99 37.09
C LYS A 280 27.01 30.44 37.09
N ASN A 281 27.20 31.15 35.97
CA ASN A 281 26.75 32.53 35.80
C ASN A 281 25.22 32.69 35.85
N ARG A 282 24.46 31.61 35.71
CA ARG A 282 22.99 31.58 35.70
C ARG A 282 22.41 30.95 36.98
N GLY A 283 23.19 30.88 38.05
CA GLY A 283 22.72 30.42 39.37
C GLY A 283 22.64 28.90 39.50
N VAL A 284 23.36 28.14 38.67
CA VAL A 284 23.42 26.68 38.76
C VAL A 284 24.57 26.26 39.66
N HIS A 285 24.28 25.40 40.64
CA HIS A 285 25.30 24.85 41.53
C HIS A 285 25.90 23.57 40.95
N ILE A 286 27.23 23.46 40.93
CA ILE A 286 27.96 22.30 40.35
C ILE A 286 28.45 21.40 41.48
N VAL A 287 28.12 20.12 41.39
CA VAL A 287 28.57 19.07 42.33
C VAL A 287 29.51 18.14 41.59
N SER A 288 30.77 18.06 42.04
CA SER A 288 31.80 17.18 41.47
C SER A 288 32.57 16.37 42.51
N SER A 289 32.37 16.64 43.81
CA SER A 289 32.94 15.83 44.89
C SER A 289 32.32 14.44 44.90
N LYS A 290 33.15 13.39 44.95
CA LYS A 290 32.69 11.99 45.02
C LYS A 290 31.73 11.74 46.18
N ASP A 291 31.98 12.35 47.34
CA ASP A 291 31.14 12.22 48.53
C ASP A 291 29.76 12.86 48.32
N GLU A 292 29.71 14.07 47.76
CA GLU A 292 28.46 14.78 47.51
C GLU A 292 27.62 14.08 46.43
N LEU A 293 28.26 13.60 45.36
CA LEU A 293 27.62 12.80 44.31
C LEU A 293 26.99 11.52 44.88
N GLN A 294 27.72 10.82 45.75
CA GLN A 294 27.22 9.59 46.38
C GLN A 294 26.02 9.87 47.31
N ARG A 295 26.10 10.94 48.12
CA ARG A 295 24.98 11.36 48.99
C ARG A 295 23.76 11.76 48.17
N LEU A 296 23.94 12.51 47.10
CA LEU A 296 22.87 12.91 46.19
C LEU A 296 22.24 11.69 45.49
N GLY A 297 23.07 10.80 44.94
CA GLY A 297 22.61 9.56 44.28
C GLY A 297 21.81 8.66 45.20
N ASN A 298 22.30 8.43 46.43
CA ASN A 298 21.63 7.59 47.44
C ASN A 298 20.33 8.22 47.96
N LEU A 299 20.22 9.55 47.96
CA LEU A 299 18.98 10.23 48.31
C LEU A 299 17.91 10.03 47.21
N LEU A 300 18.31 10.16 45.95
CA LEU A 300 17.38 10.22 44.82
C LEU A 300 16.93 8.84 44.35
N ILE A 301 17.82 7.84 44.38
CA ILE A 301 17.59 6.50 43.80
C ILE A 301 17.90 5.43 44.83
N ASP A 302 16.95 4.52 45.04
CA ASP A 302 17.12 3.36 45.94
C ASP A 302 18.00 2.26 45.32
N GLU A 303 18.30 1.21 46.09
CA GLU A 303 19.14 0.08 45.63
C GLU A 303 18.50 -0.74 44.49
N ASN A 304 17.18 -0.61 44.28
CA ASN A 304 16.46 -1.29 43.21
C ASN A 304 16.35 -0.43 41.94
N GLY A 305 16.91 0.79 41.95
CA GLY A 305 16.82 1.75 40.84
C GLY A 305 15.51 2.55 40.80
N ASN A 306 14.69 2.51 41.86
CA ASN A 306 13.48 3.33 41.94
C ASN A 306 13.77 4.73 42.46
N MET A 307 13.06 5.72 41.93
CA MET A 307 13.10 7.09 42.45
C MET A 307 12.49 7.18 43.86
N ASN A 308 13.14 7.98 44.71
CA ASN A 308 12.61 8.36 46.01
C ASN A 308 11.38 9.29 45.84
N PRO A 309 10.16 8.89 46.24
CA PRO A 309 8.97 9.72 46.05
C PRO A 309 8.98 11.05 46.81
N LYS A 310 9.87 11.21 47.80
CA LYS A 310 10.04 12.44 48.57
C LYS A 310 10.89 13.49 47.86
N SER A 311 11.69 13.12 46.85
CA SER A 311 12.49 14.08 46.08
C SER A 311 11.79 14.60 44.83
N VAL A 312 10.75 13.92 44.36
CA VAL A 312 10.01 14.26 43.13
C VAL A 312 9.36 15.65 43.23
N GLY A 313 9.71 16.54 42.30
CA GLY A 313 9.17 17.91 42.22
C GLY A 313 9.58 18.84 43.36
N ILE A 314 10.64 18.50 44.11
CA ILE A 314 11.19 19.34 45.18
C ILE A 314 12.27 20.25 44.61
N SER A 315 12.42 21.46 45.16
CA SER A 315 13.41 22.44 44.70
C SER A 315 14.84 21.97 44.91
N ALA A 316 15.78 22.50 44.11
CA ALA A 316 17.21 22.21 44.22
C ALA A 316 17.76 22.43 45.64
N VAL A 317 17.38 23.55 46.27
CA VAL A 317 17.82 23.92 47.63
C VAL A 317 17.36 22.92 48.68
N GLU A 318 16.11 22.46 48.62
CA GLU A 318 15.62 21.46 49.57
C GLU A 318 16.22 20.08 49.30
N ILE A 319 16.45 19.69 48.03
CA ILE A 319 17.19 18.47 47.69
C ILE A 319 18.61 18.49 48.25
N ALA A 320 19.33 19.60 48.07
CA ALA A 320 20.69 19.75 48.61
C ALA A 320 20.69 19.63 50.14
N LYS A 321 19.75 20.29 50.81
CA LYS A 321 19.57 20.17 52.27
C LYS A 321 19.28 18.73 52.71
N MET A 322 18.44 17.98 51.98
CA MET A 322 18.17 16.57 52.25
C MET A 322 19.41 15.67 52.05
N ALA A 323 20.31 16.06 51.14
CA ALA A 323 21.59 15.39 50.88
C ALA A 323 22.74 15.91 51.78
N SER A 324 22.48 16.89 52.65
CA SER A 324 23.47 17.61 53.47
C SER A 324 24.55 18.32 52.64
N ILE A 325 24.21 18.85 51.47
CA ILE A 325 25.08 19.63 50.58
C ILE A 325 24.74 21.11 50.75
N ASP A 326 25.76 21.97 50.93
CA ASP A 326 25.56 23.41 51.10
C ASP A 326 25.58 24.11 49.74
N ILE A 327 24.47 24.77 49.39
CA ILE A 327 24.33 25.49 48.11
C ILE A 327 23.73 26.89 48.34
N PRO A 328 23.96 27.86 47.44
CA PRO A 328 23.32 29.17 47.51
C PRO A 328 21.79 29.08 47.57
N LYS A 329 21.15 29.97 48.35
CA LYS A 329 19.68 29.96 48.55
C LYS A 329 18.89 30.30 47.29
N ASP A 330 19.53 30.96 46.33
CA ASP A 330 19.00 31.35 45.03
C ASP A 330 19.41 30.37 43.91
N ALA A 331 20.02 29.22 44.25
CA ALA A 331 20.38 28.21 43.28
C ALA A 331 19.15 27.64 42.56
N VAL A 332 19.14 27.70 41.22
CA VAL A 332 17.98 27.31 40.40
C VAL A 332 17.96 25.81 40.10
N MET A 333 19.12 25.16 39.97
CA MET A 333 19.26 23.71 39.77
C MET A 333 20.65 23.22 40.23
N ILE A 334 20.78 21.90 40.41
CA ILE A 334 22.06 21.23 40.68
C ILE A 334 22.52 20.52 39.40
N LEU A 335 23.77 20.74 39.00
CA LEU A 335 24.43 20.01 37.92
C LEU A 335 25.50 19.07 38.52
N ALA A 336 25.30 17.76 38.36
CA ALA A 336 26.14 16.72 38.93
C ALA A 336 27.08 16.11 37.88
N GLU A 337 28.39 16.23 38.08
CA GLU A 337 29.40 15.68 37.17
C GLU A 337 29.57 14.17 37.40
N ILE A 338 29.16 13.37 36.41
CA ILE A 338 29.25 11.90 36.44
C ILE A 338 30.25 11.39 35.40
N ASN A 339 30.77 10.18 35.61
CA ASN A 339 31.77 9.57 34.71
C ASN A 339 31.26 8.30 34.00
N GLU A 340 30.18 7.70 34.49
CA GLU A 340 29.65 6.42 34.00
C GLU A 340 28.14 6.50 33.75
N ILE A 341 27.61 5.55 32.96
CA ILE A 341 26.18 5.42 32.67
C ILE A 341 25.75 4.00 33.05
N GLY A 342 24.65 3.87 33.78
CA GLY A 342 24.05 2.58 34.12
C GLY A 342 23.81 2.41 35.62
N ARG A 343 23.54 1.16 36.04
CA ARG A 343 23.09 0.85 37.41
C ARG A 343 24.08 1.25 38.50
N GLY A 344 25.38 1.21 38.22
CA GLY A 344 26.43 1.61 39.17
C GLY A 344 26.48 3.12 39.43
N GLU A 345 25.94 3.93 38.51
CA GLU A 345 25.88 5.38 38.62
C GLU A 345 24.41 5.81 38.80
N LYS A 346 23.98 5.95 40.06
CA LYS A 346 22.59 6.29 40.41
C LYS A 346 22.12 7.57 39.74
N LEU A 347 22.97 8.57 39.58
CA LEU A 347 22.59 9.85 38.96
C LEU A 347 22.35 9.75 37.45
N SER A 348 22.66 8.61 36.81
CA SER A 348 22.30 8.35 35.40
C SER A 348 20.84 7.94 35.16
N HIS A 349 20.04 7.77 36.22
CA HIS A 349 18.60 7.47 36.14
C HIS A 349 17.76 8.73 35.90
N GLU A 350 16.47 8.52 35.60
CA GLU A 350 15.45 9.56 35.69
C GLU A 350 15.31 10.04 37.15
N LYS A 351 15.22 11.37 37.35
CA LYS A 351 15.27 11.97 38.70
C LYS A 351 14.03 12.80 39.08
N LEU A 352 13.25 13.27 38.09
CA LEU A 352 12.06 14.13 38.26
C LEU A 352 12.18 15.24 39.33
N CYS A 353 13.36 15.82 39.43
CA CYS A 353 13.67 17.00 40.27
C CYS A 353 14.74 17.84 39.56
N PRO A 354 15.01 19.09 40.00
CA PRO A 354 16.02 20.00 39.43
C PRO A 354 17.48 19.58 39.69
N VAL A 355 17.77 18.28 39.54
CA VAL A 355 19.11 17.70 39.51
C VAL A 355 19.34 17.14 38.11
N LEU A 356 20.37 17.64 37.44
CA LEU A 356 20.77 17.26 36.09
C LEU A 356 22.17 16.67 36.13
N SER A 357 22.40 15.58 35.42
CA SER A 357 23.75 15.01 35.31
C SER A 357 24.48 15.63 34.11
N ILE A 358 25.81 15.67 34.16
CA ILE A 358 26.64 16.06 33.02
C ILE A 358 27.81 15.07 32.88
N ILE A 359 28.07 14.65 31.65
CA ILE A 359 29.16 13.74 31.29
C ILE A 359 29.93 14.29 30.09
N ARG A 360 31.26 14.16 30.15
CA ARG A 360 32.18 14.53 29.05
C ARG A 360 32.09 13.52 27.92
N ALA A 361 32.21 14.00 26.69
CA ALA A 361 32.41 13.18 25.51
C ALA A 361 33.63 13.66 24.72
N SER A 362 34.48 12.74 24.27
CA SER A 362 35.74 13.10 23.58
C SER A 362 35.49 13.74 22.22
N ASP A 363 34.46 13.25 21.53
CA ASP A 363 34.04 13.71 20.21
C ASP A 363 32.55 13.42 19.98
N PHE A 364 32.05 13.82 18.81
CA PHE A 364 30.64 13.65 18.45
C PHE A 364 30.17 12.19 18.47
N ASN A 365 31.00 11.24 18.05
CA ASN A 365 30.63 9.82 17.97
C ASN A 365 30.52 9.19 19.37
N ASP A 366 31.47 9.52 20.25
CA ASP A 366 31.38 9.18 21.67
C ASP A 366 30.14 9.83 22.32
N GLY A 367 29.85 11.08 21.96
CA GLY A 367 28.65 11.79 22.40
C GLY A 367 27.35 11.09 21.99
N VAL A 368 27.23 10.67 20.73
CA VAL A 368 26.10 9.88 20.23
C VAL A 368 26.00 8.54 20.97
N SER A 369 27.14 7.87 21.20
CA SER A 369 27.19 6.57 21.89
C SER A 369 26.73 6.67 23.34
N LYS A 370 27.15 7.71 24.07
CA LYS A 370 26.71 7.98 25.45
C LYS A 370 25.23 8.38 25.51
N ALA A 371 24.77 9.21 24.59
CA ALA A 371 23.35 9.56 24.49
C ALA A 371 22.50 8.30 24.24
N LYS A 372 22.95 7.41 23.36
CA LYS A 372 22.30 6.12 23.10
C LYS A 372 22.25 5.24 24.34
N ALA A 373 23.36 5.12 25.07
CA ALA A 373 23.43 4.32 26.30
C ALA A 373 22.44 4.81 27.37
N LEU A 374 22.28 6.14 27.54
CA LEU A 374 21.30 6.71 28.46
C LEU A 374 19.85 6.36 28.09
N VAL A 375 19.53 6.41 26.79
CA VAL A 375 18.21 6.03 26.27
C VAL A 375 17.96 4.54 26.47
N GLU A 376 18.90 3.68 26.12
CA GLU A 376 18.79 2.22 26.30
C GLU A 376 18.66 1.84 27.79
N PHE A 377 19.24 2.65 28.68
CA PHE A 377 19.20 2.42 30.11
C PHE A 377 17.82 2.69 30.74
N GLY A 378 17.09 3.70 30.28
CA GLY A 378 15.80 4.05 30.90
C GLY A 378 14.90 5.05 30.15
N GLY A 379 15.20 5.35 28.90
CA GLY A 379 14.49 6.37 28.10
C GLY A 379 14.00 5.89 26.74
N LEU A 380 14.02 4.58 26.49
CA LEU A 380 13.65 3.96 25.21
C LEU A 380 12.33 4.51 24.69
N GLY A 381 12.38 5.07 23.47
CA GLY A 381 11.19 5.57 22.80
C GLY A 381 10.71 6.96 23.24
N HIS A 382 11.24 7.54 24.33
CA HIS A 382 10.69 8.76 24.89
C HIS A 382 11.18 10.05 24.19
N THR A 383 12.34 10.60 24.57
CA THR A 383 12.84 11.89 24.05
C THR A 383 14.36 11.97 24.15
N ALA A 384 15.00 12.51 23.13
CA ALA A 384 16.40 12.93 23.14
C ALA A 384 16.55 14.31 22.49
N CYS A 385 17.59 15.06 22.86
CA CYS A 385 17.85 16.38 22.31
C CYS A 385 19.30 16.51 21.81
N ILE A 386 19.49 17.30 20.77
CA ILE A 386 20.80 17.73 20.28
C ILE A 386 20.83 19.25 20.13
N TYR A 387 21.92 19.87 20.57
CA TYR A 387 22.27 21.25 20.26
C TYR A 387 23.45 21.22 19.28
N THR A 388 23.33 21.99 18.20
CA THR A 388 24.30 22.17 17.12
C THR A 388 23.90 23.40 16.28
N GLU A 389 24.58 23.67 15.16
CA GLU A 389 24.16 24.70 14.18
C GLU A 389 23.34 24.07 13.04
N PRO A 390 21.99 24.03 13.13
CA PRO A 390 21.15 23.25 12.22
C PRO A 390 21.19 23.71 10.76
N ASN A 391 21.63 24.94 10.48
CA ASN A 391 21.67 25.46 9.12
C ASN A 391 23.00 25.20 8.41
N SER A 392 24.05 24.82 9.14
CA SER A 392 25.34 24.43 8.57
C SER A 392 25.30 23.02 7.98
N ASP A 393 26.18 22.73 7.01
CA ASP A 393 26.27 21.39 6.40
C ASP A 393 26.69 20.33 7.43
N GLU A 394 27.63 20.67 8.31
CA GLU A 394 28.09 19.77 9.38
C GLU A 394 27.00 19.54 10.44
N GLY A 395 26.28 20.58 10.87
CA GLY A 395 25.16 20.43 11.80
C GLY A 395 24.02 19.59 11.21
N LYS A 396 23.69 19.74 9.93
CA LYS A 396 22.73 18.86 9.23
C LYS A 396 23.19 17.40 9.22
N ARG A 397 24.49 17.16 8.99
CA ARG A 397 25.10 15.83 9.04
C ARG A 397 24.97 15.22 10.44
N ARG A 398 25.28 15.98 11.49
CA ARG A 398 25.19 15.58 12.89
C ARG A 398 23.77 15.29 13.34
N ILE A 399 22.80 16.14 12.97
CA ILE A 399 21.38 15.88 13.20
C ILE A 399 20.97 14.57 12.53
N THR A 400 21.41 14.34 11.28
CA THR A 400 21.13 13.11 10.54
C THR A 400 21.71 11.87 11.19
N GLU A 401 22.91 11.97 11.75
CA GLU A 401 23.57 10.88 12.47
C GLU A 401 22.89 10.59 13.82
N PHE A 402 22.56 11.63 14.58
CA PHE A 402 21.87 11.53 15.86
C PHE A 402 20.47 10.92 15.69
N GLN A 403 19.65 11.40 14.74
CA GLN A 403 18.30 10.86 14.51
C GLN A 403 18.29 9.39 14.07
N ARG A 404 19.35 8.92 13.38
CA ARG A 404 19.48 7.51 12.97
C ARG A 404 19.89 6.59 14.12
N SER A 405 20.62 7.13 15.09
CA SER A 405 21.29 6.34 16.12
C SER A 405 20.49 6.20 17.40
N ILE A 406 19.64 7.18 17.71
CA ILE A 406 18.98 7.29 19.01
C ILE A 406 17.54 6.74 18.95
N PRO A 407 17.21 5.65 19.68
CA PRO A 407 15.91 4.99 19.61
C PRO A 407 14.86 5.73 20.46
N THR A 408 14.41 6.91 20.00
CA THR A 408 13.38 7.73 20.65
C THR A 408 12.30 8.17 19.66
N GLY A 409 11.06 8.33 20.15
CA GLY A 409 9.95 8.83 19.34
C GLY A 409 10.02 10.33 19.04
N ARG A 410 10.84 11.07 19.80
CA ARG A 410 11.07 12.51 19.64
C ARG A 410 12.56 12.80 19.74
N VAL A 411 13.14 13.26 18.65
CA VAL A 411 14.47 13.86 18.61
C VAL A 411 14.29 15.36 18.44
N LEU A 412 14.69 16.11 19.45
CA LEU A 412 14.56 17.57 19.51
C LEU A 412 15.89 18.19 19.09
N VAL A 413 15.81 19.31 18.36
CA VAL A 413 16.98 20.06 17.88
C VAL A 413 16.88 21.48 18.40
N CYS A 414 17.88 21.92 19.17
CA CYS A 414 18.04 23.30 19.63
C CYS A 414 16.80 23.89 20.32
N MET A 415 16.17 23.12 21.22
CA MET A 415 15.01 23.56 21.99
C MET A 415 14.94 22.90 23.37
N PRO A 416 14.32 23.53 24.37
CA PRO A 416 14.14 22.96 25.70
C PRO A 416 13.35 21.63 25.65
N ALA A 417 13.84 20.58 26.33
CA ALA A 417 13.32 19.23 26.10
C ALA A 417 11.89 19.02 26.59
N ALA A 418 11.53 19.55 27.77
CA ALA A 418 10.19 19.43 28.34
C ALA A 418 9.13 20.09 27.45
N GLN A 419 9.32 21.36 27.12
CA GLN A 419 8.39 22.14 26.29
C GLN A 419 8.40 21.65 24.84
N GLY A 420 9.57 21.30 24.31
CA GLY A 420 9.72 20.72 22.97
C GLY A 420 8.97 19.41 22.82
N ALA A 421 9.07 18.49 23.79
CA ALA A 421 8.38 17.21 23.73
C ALA A 421 6.85 17.32 23.91
N MET A 422 6.39 18.22 24.78
CA MET A 422 4.96 18.53 24.93
C MET A 422 4.35 19.06 23.63
N GLY A 423 5.14 19.79 22.82
CA GLY A 423 4.76 20.26 21.48
C GLY A 423 4.16 21.67 21.45
N GLU A 424 3.98 22.19 20.24
CA GLU A 424 3.33 23.49 19.89
C GLU A 424 4.02 24.78 20.40
N MET A 425 4.78 24.74 21.49
CA MET A 425 5.42 25.94 22.07
C MET A 425 6.60 26.47 21.25
N PHE A 426 7.50 25.57 20.82
CA PHE A 426 8.68 25.91 19.99
C PHE A 426 8.57 25.37 18.56
N ASN A 427 7.53 24.58 18.26
CA ASN A 427 7.23 24.08 16.93
C ASN A 427 5.72 23.90 16.75
N PHE A 428 5.10 24.80 15.97
CA PHE A 428 3.66 24.84 15.71
C PHE A 428 3.09 23.63 14.94
N ARG A 429 3.97 22.77 14.38
CA ARG A 429 3.56 21.56 13.66
C ARG A 429 3.43 20.35 14.57
N GLN A 430 4.24 20.28 15.62
CA GLN A 430 4.21 19.18 16.58
C GLN A 430 2.88 19.15 17.33
N THR A 431 2.36 17.95 17.56
CA THR A 431 1.09 17.76 18.25
C THR A 431 1.25 18.04 19.75
N PRO A 432 0.46 18.97 20.34
CA PRO A 432 0.45 19.19 21.77
C PRO A 432 -0.11 17.96 22.50
N SER A 433 0.61 17.45 23.51
CA SER A 433 0.16 16.29 24.27
C SER A 433 0.80 16.19 25.65
N LEU A 434 0.02 15.66 26.61
CA LEU A 434 0.49 15.27 27.95
C LEU A 434 0.48 13.75 28.14
N THR A 435 0.32 12.99 27.04
CA THR A 435 0.53 11.55 27.01
C THR A 435 1.44 11.26 25.84
N LEU A 436 2.73 11.11 26.13
CA LEU A 436 3.78 10.96 25.14
C LEU A 436 4.06 9.46 24.94
N GLY A 437 3.57 8.89 23.84
CA GLY A 437 3.78 7.48 23.53
C GLY A 437 5.24 7.18 23.20
N CYS A 438 5.77 6.03 23.63
CA CYS A 438 7.18 5.64 23.45
C CYS A 438 7.41 4.62 22.33
N GLY A 439 6.39 4.30 21.54
CA GLY A 439 6.44 3.28 20.50
C GLY A 439 6.80 1.90 21.05
N SER A 440 7.16 0.99 20.14
CA SER A 440 7.53 -0.39 20.45
C SER A 440 8.76 -0.48 21.35
N TRP A 441 9.67 0.49 21.28
CA TRP A 441 10.85 0.58 22.16
C TRP A 441 10.48 0.70 23.63
N GLY A 442 9.47 1.51 23.95
CA GLY A 442 8.95 1.68 25.32
C GLY A 442 7.74 0.81 25.64
N HIS A 443 7.48 -0.24 24.84
CA HIS A 443 6.32 -1.13 25.00
C HIS A 443 4.95 -0.42 24.96
N THR A 444 4.81 0.56 24.08
CA THR A 444 3.55 1.27 23.82
C THR A 444 3.15 1.17 22.35
N SER A 445 1.87 1.37 22.04
CA SER A 445 1.28 1.18 20.71
C SER A 445 1.61 2.28 19.70
N THR A 446 2.11 3.43 20.15
CA THR A 446 2.51 4.55 19.28
C THR A 446 3.65 5.33 19.90
N ALA A 447 4.51 5.92 19.05
CA ALA A 447 5.57 6.84 19.46
C ALA A 447 5.11 8.32 19.42
N GLU A 448 3.88 8.59 19.03
CA GLU A 448 3.36 9.94 18.89
C GLU A 448 2.88 10.53 20.23
N GLY A 449 2.72 11.86 20.27
CA GLY A 449 1.87 12.48 21.28
C GLY A 449 0.41 12.10 21.04
N ILE A 450 -0.25 11.52 22.04
CA ILE A 450 -1.66 11.13 21.93
C ILE A 450 -2.52 12.36 21.66
N GLY A 451 -3.61 12.18 20.92
CA GLY A 451 -4.44 13.25 20.38
C GLY A 451 -5.73 12.68 19.78
N VAL A 452 -6.58 13.53 19.19
CA VAL A 452 -7.93 13.15 18.75
C VAL A 452 -7.96 11.96 17.78
N LYS A 453 -6.99 11.86 16.86
CA LYS A 453 -6.93 10.74 15.89
C LYS A 453 -6.79 9.37 16.53
N HIS A 454 -6.19 9.32 17.72
CA HIS A 454 -5.95 8.08 18.45
C HIS A 454 -7.21 7.60 19.19
N LEU A 455 -8.25 8.43 19.26
CA LEU A 455 -9.52 8.13 19.94
C LEU A 455 -10.67 7.91 18.93
N LEU A 456 -10.32 7.61 17.68
CA LEU A 456 -11.27 7.35 16.60
C LEU A 456 -10.91 6.05 15.88
N ASN A 457 -11.94 5.29 15.50
CA ASN A 457 -11.91 4.31 14.43
C ASN A 457 -12.19 5.01 13.09
N TYR A 458 -11.53 4.55 12.04
CA TYR A 458 -11.74 5.03 10.67
C TYR A 458 -12.38 3.93 9.84
N LYS A 459 -13.68 4.08 9.58
CA LYS A 459 -14.46 3.17 8.75
C LYS A 459 -14.38 3.62 7.29
N GLN A 460 -14.04 2.69 6.40
CA GLN A 460 -13.99 2.95 4.96
C GLN A 460 -15.30 2.50 4.32
N VAL A 461 -15.98 3.41 3.63
CA VAL A 461 -17.13 3.10 2.77
C VAL A 461 -16.62 3.12 1.33
N VAL A 462 -16.50 1.93 0.74
CA VAL A 462 -15.92 1.76 -0.60
C VAL A 462 -17.00 1.32 -1.58
N GLN A 463 -17.17 2.06 -2.66
CA GLN A 463 -18.09 1.77 -3.74
C GLN A 463 -17.37 1.08 -4.89
N ARG A 464 -18.04 0.17 -5.61
CA ARG A 464 -17.49 -0.41 -6.84
C ARG A 464 -17.23 0.71 -7.85
N ARG A 465 -16.05 0.68 -8.46
CA ARG A 465 -15.69 1.42 -9.67
C ARG A 465 -15.32 0.41 -10.74
N ASP A 466 -15.59 0.75 -12.00
CA ASP A 466 -15.26 -0.14 -13.10
C ASP A 466 -13.74 -0.16 -13.33
N HIS A 467 -13.23 -1.32 -13.74
CA HIS A 467 -11.83 -1.44 -14.08
C HIS A 467 -11.51 -0.59 -15.32
N ILE A 468 -10.35 0.07 -15.33
CA ILE A 468 -9.94 0.86 -16.49
C ILE A 468 -9.74 -0.06 -17.70
N SER A 469 -10.36 0.30 -18.82
CA SER A 469 -10.08 -0.30 -20.13
C SER A 469 -9.27 0.66 -20.99
N TRP A 470 -8.63 0.13 -22.03
CA TRP A 470 -7.81 0.89 -22.95
C TRP A 470 -7.88 0.27 -24.33
N PHE A 471 -7.50 1.06 -25.33
CA PHE A 471 -7.37 0.59 -26.69
C PHE A 471 -6.00 1.00 -27.22
N LYS A 472 -5.15 0.00 -27.49
CA LYS A 472 -3.76 0.16 -27.93
C LYS A 472 -3.50 -0.76 -29.11
N VAL A 473 -2.99 -0.16 -30.17
CA VAL A 473 -2.62 -0.77 -31.45
C VAL A 473 -1.34 -0.07 -31.95
N PRO A 474 -0.65 -0.58 -32.99
CA PRO A 474 0.48 0.11 -33.59
C PRO A 474 0.13 1.54 -34.00
N HIS A 475 1.11 2.44 -33.94
CA HIS A 475 0.90 3.85 -34.26
C HIS A 475 0.56 4.08 -35.73
N SER A 476 1.20 3.31 -36.63
CA SER A 476 0.95 3.35 -38.07
C SER A 476 0.55 1.97 -38.58
N ILE A 477 -0.55 1.92 -39.34
CA ILE A 477 -1.09 0.70 -39.93
C ILE A 477 -1.35 0.96 -41.41
N TYR A 478 -0.54 0.36 -42.28
CA TYR A 478 -0.72 0.40 -43.74
C TYR A 478 -1.34 -0.91 -44.19
N PHE A 479 -2.28 -0.84 -45.13
CA PHE A 479 -2.99 -2.02 -45.63
C PHE A 479 -3.40 -1.78 -47.09
N ASN A 480 -3.90 -2.84 -47.73
CA ASN A 480 -4.16 -3.00 -49.16
C ASN A 480 -2.96 -3.56 -49.94
N ARG A 481 -3.27 -4.12 -51.10
CA ARG A 481 -2.29 -4.74 -52.00
C ARG A 481 -1.32 -3.71 -52.56
N GLY A 482 -0.03 -3.98 -52.46
CA GLY A 482 1.05 -3.12 -52.99
C GLY A 482 1.41 -1.94 -52.11
N CYS A 483 1.00 -1.93 -50.83
CA CYS A 483 1.28 -0.82 -49.94
C CYS A 483 2.72 -0.80 -49.38
N LEU A 484 3.51 -1.85 -49.57
CA LEU A 484 4.86 -1.97 -48.98
C LEU A 484 5.76 -0.76 -49.33
N GLU A 485 5.91 -0.45 -50.61
CA GLU A 485 6.84 0.60 -51.05
C GLU A 485 6.45 1.99 -50.54
N GLU A 486 5.15 2.28 -50.51
CA GLU A 486 4.63 3.55 -50.01
C GLU A 486 4.73 3.64 -48.49
N ALA A 487 4.43 2.57 -47.77
CA ALA A 487 4.57 2.53 -46.31
C ALA A 487 6.02 2.74 -45.85
N LEU A 488 7.00 2.25 -46.62
CA LEU A 488 8.41 2.45 -46.33
C LEU A 488 8.87 3.90 -46.56
N GLN A 489 8.15 4.73 -47.32
CA GLN A 489 8.52 6.13 -47.54
C GLN A 489 8.54 6.93 -46.23
N ASP A 490 7.70 6.59 -45.26
CA ASP A 490 7.66 7.23 -43.94
C ASP A 490 8.98 7.07 -43.17
N LEU A 491 9.82 6.11 -43.55
CA LEU A 491 11.15 5.94 -42.96
C LEU A 491 12.15 7.03 -43.38
N LYS A 492 11.91 7.72 -44.52
CA LYS A 492 12.77 8.82 -44.99
C LYS A 492 12.84 9.97 -43.99
N GLU A 493 11.74 10.22 -43.28
CA GLU A 493 11.64 11.29 -42.29
C GLU A 493 12.43 10.98 -40.99
N ILE A 494 12.87 9.73 -40.80
CA ILE A 494 13.35 9.20 -39.51
C ILE A 494 14.88 8.97 -39.50
N ASN A 495 15.58 9.29 -40.60
CA ASN A 495 17.06 9.19 -40.73
C ASN A 495 17.63 7.85 -40.20
N LEU A 496 16.94 6.75 -40.50
CA LEU A 496 17.37 5.39 -40.15
C LEU A 496 18.54 4.99 -41.05
N LYS A 497 19.54 4.30 -40.48
CA LYS A 497 20.74 3.88 -41.21
C LYS A 497 20.73 2.40 -41.55
N LYS A 498 20.25 1.56 -40.62
CA LYS A 498 20.35 0.11 -40.76
C LYS A 498 19.13 -0.62 -40.19
N ALA A 499 18.45 -1.36 -41.07
CA ALA A 499 17.42 -2.31 -40.71
C ALA A 499 17.99 -3.72 -40.50
N TYR A 500 17.42 -4.46 -39.56
CA TYR A 500 17.67 -5.88 -39.38
C TYR A 500 16.37 -6.66 -39.55
N ILE A 501 16.32 -7.53 -40.56
CA ILE A 501 15.15 -8.31 -40.94
C ILE A 501 15.21 -9.67 -40.26
N ILE A 502 14.17 -10.04 -39.53
CA ILE A 502 14.02 -11.35 -38.90
C ILE A 502 12.90 -12.08 -39.63
N THR A 503 13.24 -13.22 -40.24
CA THR A 503 12.35 -13.98 -41.13
C THR A 503 12.69 -15.47 -41.12
N ASP A 504 11.96 -16.25 -41.92
CA ASP A 504 12.16 -17.68 -42.13
C ASP A 504 12.65 -17.99 -43.55
N ARG A 505 13.12 -19.23 -43.76
CA ARG A 505 13.69 -19.67 -45.05
C ARG A 505 12.65 -19.70 -46.17
N VAL A 506 11.37 -19.89 -45.85
CA VAL A 506 10.30 -19.96 -46.84
C VAL A 506 10.13 -18.59 -47.50
N MET A 507 10.12 -17.52 -46.71
CA MET A 507 10.00 -16.15 -47.22
C MET A 507 11.14 -15.76 -48.15
N VAL A 508 12.37 -16.20 -47.84
CA VAL A 508 13.53 -16.02 -48.73
C VAL A 508 13.36 -16.82 -50.02
N SER A 509 12.97 -18.09 -49.93
CA SER A 509 12.79 -18.95 -51.12
C SER A 509 11.69 -18.48 -52.07
N LEU A 510 10.69 -17.76 -51.56
CA LEU A 510 9.61 -17.15 -52.35
C LEU A 510 10.01 -15.81 -53.00
N GLY A 511 11.20 -15.27 -52.71
CA GLY A 511 11.68 -13.98 -53.21
C GLY A 511 10.99 -12.77 -52.57
N PHE A 512 10.21 -12.96 -51.50
CA PHE A 512 9.44 -11.88 -50.87
C PHE A 512 10.32 -10.89 -50.10
N VAL A 513 11.42 -11.39 -49.53
CA VAL A 513 12.39 -10.58 -48.79
C VAL A 513 13.14 -9.63 -49.73
N ASP A 514 13.35 -10.00 -50.99
CA ASP A 514 14.05 -9.18 -51.97
C ASP A 514 13.31 -7.85 -52.22
N ASN A 515 11.98 -7.91 -52.36
CA ASN A 515 11.14 -6.71 -52.49
C ASN A 515 11.27 -5.76 -51.28
N LEU A 516 11.35 -6.32 -50.06
CA LEU A 516 11.55 -5.53 -48.84
C LEU A 516 12.95 -4.88 -48.83
N ILE A 517 13.99 -5.60 -49.22
CA ILE A 517 15.36 -5.10 -49.29
C ILE A 517 15.45 -3.97 -50.33
N GLU A 518 14.85 -4.13 -51.51
CA GLU A 518 14.81 -3.10 -52.55
C GLU A 518 14.04 -1.85 -52.07
N GLY A 519 12.90 -2.04 -51.42
CA GLY A 519 12.13 -0.96 -50.80
C GLY A 519 12.93 -0.18 -49.76
N LEU A 520 13.61 -0.86 -48.84
CA LEU A 520 14.48 -0.23 -47.83
C LEU A 520 15.65 0.53 -48.47
N LYS A 521 16.26 -0.05 -49.51
CA LYS A 521 17.34 0.59 -50.25
C LYS A 521 16.88 1.88 -50.94
N SER A 522 15.65 1.91 -51.46
CA SER A 522 15.07 3.10 -52.12
C SER A 522 14.89 4.29 -51.16
N VAL A 523 14.77 4.02 -49.86
CA VAL A 523 14.64 5.02 -48.79
C VAL A 523 15.96 5.26 -48.04
N GLY A 524 17.07 4.71 -48.53
CA GLY A 524 18.42 4.94 -47.99
C GLY A 524 18.79 4.08 -46.78
N VAL A 525 18.02 3.04 -46.47
CA VAL A 525 18.26 2.14 -45.32
C VAL A 525 18.98 0.88 -45.79
N VAL A 526 20.14 0.59 -45.20
CA VAL A 526 20.86 -0.67 -45.47
C VAL A 526 20.24 -1.79 -44.62
N SER A 527 20.10 -2.99 -45.18
CA SER A 527 19.49 -4.11 -44.47
C SER A 527 20.45 -5.30 -44.27
N GLU A 528 20.43 -5.90 -43.08
CA GLU A 528 20.95 -7.23 -42.80
C GLU A 528 19.78 -8.16 -42.40
N MET A 529 19.97 -9.48 -42.43
CA MET A 529 18.88 -10.41 -42.08
C MET A 529 19.31 -11.65 -41.30
N PHE A 530 18.36 -12.19 -40.55
CA PHE A 530 18.36 -13.55 -40.01
C PHE A 530 17.15 -14.29 -40.57
N ALA A 531 17.39 -15.37 -41.33
CA ALA A 531 16.37 -16.09 -42.09
C ALA A 531 16.09 -17.51 -41.58
N GLU A 532 16.52 -17.83 -40.36
CA GLU A 532 16.47 -19.20 -39.81
C GLU A 532 15.51 -19.33 -38.63
N VAL A 533 14.49 -18.46 -38.55
CA VAL A 533 13.47 -18.59 -37.50
C VAL A 533 12.66 -19.88 -37.74
N PRO A 534 12.58 -20.80 -36.76
CA PRO A 534 11.77 -22.00 -36.88
C PRO A 534 10.27 -21.67 -36.77
N PRO A 535 9.38 -22.57 -37.23
CA PRO A 535 7.93 -22.42 -37.06
C PRO A 535 7.50 -22.24 -35.61
N GLU A 536 8.26 -22.80 -34.66
CA GLU A 536 8.05 -22.62 -33.23
C GLU A 536 9.30 -21.92 -32.65
N PRO A 537 9.28 -20.59 -32.47
CA PRO A 537 10.45 -19.85 -32.06
C PRO A 537 10.77 -20.14 -30.59
N ASP A 538 12.06 -20.26 -30.29
CA ASP A 538 12.55 -20.61 -28.95
C ASP A 538 13.51 -19.57 -28.37
N VAL A 539 13.81 -19.74 -27.08
CA VAL A 539 14.69 -18.84 -26.34
C VAL A 539 16.11 -18.82 -26.92
N GLU A 540 16.59 -19.95 -27.42
CA GLU A 540 17.92 -20.08 -28.02
C GLU A 540 18.03 -19.25 -29.32
N THR A 541 17.00 -19.31 -30.17
CA THR A 541 16.90 -18.52 -31.40
C THR A 541 16.93 -17.03 -31.08
N ILE A 542 16.17 -16.58 -30.07
CA ILE A 542 16.18 -15.17 -29.64
C ILE A 542 17.58 -14.75 -29.19
N ARG A 543 18.26 -15.55 -28.37
CA ARG A 543 19.61 -15.24 -27.87
C ARG A 543 20.63 -15.14 -29.00
N GLU A 544 20.56 -16.03 -29.99
CA GLU A 544 21.45 -16.00 -31.16
C GLU A 544 21.22 -14.75 -32.00
N ILE A 545 19.97 -14.36 -32.25
CA ILE A 545 19.66 -13.13 -32.98
C ILE A 545 20.18 -11.92 -32.19
N VAL A 546 19.94 -11.83 -30.88
CA VAL A 546 20.45 -10.74 -30.02
C VAL A 546 21.98 -10.64 -30.09
N LYS A 547 22.69 -11.77 -30.12
CA LYS A 547 24.16 -11.79 -30.29
C LYS A 547 24.58 -11.14 -31.62
N ARG A 548 23.88 -11.42 -32.72
CA ARG A 548 24.14 -10.80 -34.03
C ARG A 548 23.81 -9.31 -34.04
N LEU A 549 22.71 -8.90 -33.39
CA LEU A 549 22.34 -7.48 -33.26
C LEU A 549 23.37 -6.67 -32.47
N ASN A 550 24.03 -7.26 -31.47
CA ASN A 550 25.12 -6.60 -30.73
C ASN A 550 26.33 -6.27 -31.62
N VAL A 551 26.54 -7.02 -32.71
CA VAL A 551 27.56 -6.75 -33.73
C VAL A 551 27.03 -5.78 -34.79
N SER A 552 25.85 -6.07 -35.34
CA SER A 552 25.26 -5.33 -36.46
C SER A 552 24.84 -3.90 -36.10
N LYS A 553 24.38 -3.71 -34.86
CA LYS A 553 23.86 -2.45 -34.28
C LYS A 553 22.84 -1.73 -35.17
N PRO A 554 21.74 -2.41 -35.55
CA PRO A 554 20.68 -1.76 -36.33
C PRO A 554 19.93 -0.71 -35.49
N ASP A 555 19.35 0.27 -36.18
CA ASP A 555 18.42 1.26 -35.59
C ASP A 555 16.96 1.01 -36.01
N CYS A 556 16.72 0.06 -36.91
CA CYS A 556 15.41 -0.45 -37.29
C CYS A 556 15.35 -1.98 -37.19
N LEU A 557 14.27 -2.53 -36.65
CA LEU A 557 14.03 -3.97 -36.59
C LEU A 557 12.76 -4.31 -37.38
N ILE A 558 12.81 -5.34 -38.21
CA ILE A 558 11.67 -5.75 -39.05
C ILE A 558 11.38 -7.23 -38.83
N GLY A 559 10.21 -7.54 -38.27
CA GLY A 559 9.68 -8.90 -38.26
C GLY A 559 8.90 -9.15 -39.55
N PHE A 560 9.42 -10.00 -40.44
CA PHE A 560 8.83 -10.28 -41.75
C PHE A 560 8.49 -11.77 -41.84
N GLY A 561 7.21 -12.13 -41.94
CA GLY A 561 6.78 -13.52 -42.05
C GLY A 561 5.46 -13.82 -41.35
N GLY A 562 5.26 -15.07 -40.95
CA GLY A 562 4.13 -15.47 -40.11
C GLY A 562 4.27 -14.97 -38.66
N GLY A 563 3.44 -15.49 -37.74
CA GLY A 563 3.51 -15.16 -36.32
C GLY A 563 4.89 -15.40 -35.70
N SER A 564 5.57 -16.48 -36.11
CA SER A 564 6.83 -16.92 -35.49
C SER A 564 7.99 -15.91 -35.65
N PRO A 565 8.33 -15.41 -36.88
CA PRO A 565 9.30 -14.32 -37.00
C PRO A 565 8.92 -13.04 -36.27
N MET A 566 7.64 -12.66 -36.26
CA MET A 566 7.17 -11.44 -35.60
C MET A 566 7.28 -11.53 -34.07
N ASP A 567 6.88 -12.66 -33.49
CA ASP A 567 6.94 -12.89 -32.04
C ASP A 567 8.39 -13.01 -31.54
N ALA A 568 9.25 -13.68 -32.31
CA ALA A 568 10.69 -13.67 -32.05
C ALA A 568 11.24 -12.23 -32.07
N SER A 569 10.85 -11.41 -33.05
CA SER A 569 11.30 -10.02 -33.19
C SER A 569 10.93 -9.15 -32.00
N LYS A 570 9.73 -9.32 -31.43
CA LYS A 570 9.27 -8.62 -30.22
C LYS A 570 10.22 -8.85 -29.04
N LEU A 571 10.60 -10.10 -28.82
CA LEU A 571 11.49 -10.48 -27.71
C LEU A 571 12.95 -10.11 -27.99
N VAL A 572 13.39 -10.26 -29.23
CA VAL A 572 14.71 -9.80 -29.67
C VAL A 572 14.87 -8.30 -29.40
N ARG A 573 13.88 -7.47 -29.75
CA ARG A 573 13.90 -6.02 -29.45
C ARG A 573 14.08 -5.77 -27.96
N LEU A 574 13.22 -6.39 -27.13
CA LEU A 574 13.23 -6.20 -25.68
C LEU A 574 14.59 -6.57 -25.09
N MET A 575 15.13 -7.75 -25.42
CA MET A 575 16.39 -8.25 -24.86
C MET A 575 17.61 -7.53 -25.41
N TYR A 576 17.57 -7.06 -26.66
CA TYR A 576 18.64 -6.26 -27.25
C TYR A 576 18.72 -4.86 -26.62
N GLU A 577 17.58 -4.21 -26.42
CA GLU A 577 17.53 -2.89 -25.77
C GLU A 577 17.87 -2.98 -24.28
N HIS A 578 17.41 -4.04 -23.60
CA HIS A 578 17.52 -4.20 -22.15
C HIS A 578 18.17 -5.53 -21.76
N PRO A 579 19.51 -5.63 -21.83
CA PRO A 579 20.23 -6.90 -21.62
C PRO A 579 20.16 -7.43 -20.18
N THR A 580 19.70 -6.63 -19.22
CA THR A 580 19.51 -7.03 -17.83
C THR A 580 18.18 -7.74 -17.57
N VAL A 581 17.24 -7.69 -18.52
CA VAL A 581 15.94 -8.37 -18.41
C VAL A 581 16.14 -9.88 -18.47
N LYS A 582 15.63 -10.60 -17.47
CA LYS A 582 15.77 -12.05 -17.38
C LYS A 582 14.54 -12.76 -17.95
N TRP A 583 14.76 -13.93 -18.56
CA TRP A 583 13.69 -14.74 -19.16
C TRP A 583 12.55 -15.06 -18.18
N ASN A 584 12.90 -15.52 -16.97
CA ASN A 584 11.93 -15.87 -15.92
C ASN A 584 11.04 -14.68 -15.50
N GLU A 585 11.56 -13.46 -15.56
CA GLU A 585 10.80 -12.24 -15.26
C GLU A 585 9.79 -11.91 -16.37
N VAL A 586 10.14 -12.17 -17.63
CA VAL A 586 9.30 -11.86 -18.80
C VAL A 586 8.09 -12.79 -18.88
N VAL A 587 8.28 -14.07 -18.58
CA VAL A 587 7.25 -15.12 -18.68
C VAL A 587 6.32 -15.22 -17.46
N THR A 588 6.57 -14.42 -16.41
CA THR A 588 5.77 -14.42 -15.18
C THR A 588 4.29 -14.11 -15.48
N ARG A 589 3.39 -14.94 -14.96
CA ARG A 589 1.93 -14.78 -15.09
C ARG A 589 1.42 -13.58 -14.29
N PHE A 590 0.27 -13.07 -14.69
CA PHE A 590 -0.34 -11.90 -14.06
C PHE A 590 -1.87 -11.98 -14.08
N MET A 591 -2.50 -11.35 -13.08
CA MET A 591 -3.95 -11.16 -13.05
C MET A 591 -4.38 -9.89 -13.82
N ASP A 592 -3.58 -8.83 -13.71
CA ASP A 592 -3.77 -7.55 -14.38
C ASP A 592 -2.43 -7.15 -15.04
N ILE A 593 -2.45 -6.92 -16.37
CA ILE A 593 -1.25 -6.61 -17.17
C ILE A 593 -0.52 -5.35 -16.67
N ARG A 594 -1.22 -4.45 -15.98
CA ARG A 594 -0.66 -3.19 -15.44
C ARG A 594 -0.09 -3.35 -14.03
N LYS A 595 -0.46 -4.40 -13.30
CA LYS A 595 -0.06 -4.66 -11.90
C LYS A 595 0.83 -5.90 -11.78
N ARG A 596 1.88 -5.94 -12.60
CA ARG A 596 2.87 -7.02 -12.61
C ARG A 596 3.91 -6.84 -11.50
N ILE A 597 4.44 -7.97 -11.00
CA ILE A 597 5.61 -8.00 -10.11
C ILE A 597 6.81 -7.37 -10.82
N VAL A 598 7.02 -7.73 -12.09
CA VAL A 598 8.07 -7.14 -12.95
C VAL A 598 7.45 -6.29 -14.04
N LYS A 599 7.84 -5.01 -14.06
CA LYS A 599 7.47 -4.07 -15.12
C LYS A 599 8.54 -4.10 -16.21
N LEU A 600 8.13 -4.42 -17.44
CA LEU A 600 9.05 -4.36 -18.57
C LEU A 600 9.38 -2.89 -18.91
N PRO A 601 10.66 -2.58 -19.17
CA PRO A 601 11.09 -1.23 -19.51
C PRO A 601 10.51 -0.78 -20.87
N PRO A 602 10.42 0.55 -21.12
CA PRO A 602 10.07 1.05 -22.44
C PRO A 602 11.16 0.73 -23.47
N SER A 603 10.75 0.41 -24.69
CA SER A 603 11.63 0.28 -25.86
C SER A 603 11.71 1.61 -26.64
N GLY A 604 12.59 1.69 -27.65
CA GLY A 604 12.79 2.90 -28.45
C GLY A 604 14.16 3.57 -28.29
N GLY A 605 15.09 2.95 -27.55
CA GLY A 605 16.43 3.49 -27.31
C GLY A 605 17.42 3.15 -28.43
N LYS A 606 17.70 1.85 -28.60
CA LYS A 606 18.62 1.37 -29.66
C LYS A 606 17.88 1.13 -30.98
N ILE A 607 16.66 0.59 -30.92
CA ILE A 607 15.78 0.39 -32.07
C ILE A 607 14.77 1.53 -32.09
N GLN A 608 14.93 2.45 -33.05
CA GLN A 608 14.05 3.60 -33.22
C GLN A 608 12.71 3.23 -33.87
N LYS A 609 12.71 2.19 -34.73
CA LYS A 609 11.51 1.66 -35.36
C LYS A 609 11.47 0.15 -35.35
N PHE A 610 10.37 -0.40 -34.84
CA PHE A 610 10.04 -1.81 -34.95
C PHE A 610 8.81 -2.00 -35.86
N ILE A 611 9.02 -2.68 -36.98
CA ILE A 611 8.03 -2.88 -38.05
C ILE A 611 7.66 -4.36 -38.12
N CYS A 612 6.37 -4.67 -38.22
CA CYS A 612 5.89 -6.02 -38.46
C CYS A 612 5.14 -6.10 -39.79
N ILE A 613 5.46 -7.13 -40.58
CA ILE A 613 4.91 -7.34 -41.92
C ILE A 613 4.44 -8.81 -42.00
N PRO A 614 3.13 -9.06 -41.86
CA PRO A 614 2.59 -10.40 -41.85
C PRO A 614 2.55 -10.99 -43.27
N THR A 615 2.89 -12.28 -43.39
CA THR A 615 2.77 -13.05 -44.65
C THR A 615 1.77 -14.20 -44.54
N THR A 616 1.08 -14.30 -43.39
CA THR A 616 -0.04 -15.22 -43.16
C THR A 616 -1.24 -14.47 -42.60
N SER A 617 -2.44 -15.03 -42.73
CA SER A 617 -3.70 -14.39 -42.34
C SER A 617 -4.34 -15.05 -41.13
N GLY A 618 -3.59 -15.17 -40.02
CA GLY A 618 -4.09 -15.84 -38.81
C GLY A 618 -3.79 -15.11 -37.51
N THR A 619 -2.51 -14.89 -37.21
CA THR A 619 -2.06 -14.51 -35.86
C THR A 619 -2.38 -13.07 -35.47
N GLY A 620 -2.50 -12.15 -36.44
CA GLY A 620 -2.60 -10.71 -36.18
C GLY A 620 -1.43 -10.14 -35.37
N ALA A 621 -0.28 -10.85 -35.35
CA ALA A 621 0.85 -10.54 -34.47
C ALA A 621 1.46 -9.16 -34.74
N GLU A 622 1.29 -8.62 -35.93
CA GLU A 622 1.67 -7.26 -36.31
C GLU A 622 0.89 -6.18 -35.54
N MET A 623 -0.30 -6.51 -35.03
CA MET A 623 -1.14 -5.59 -34.26
C MET A 623 -0.95 -5.72 -32.75
N THR A 624 -0.26 -6.77 -32.28
CA THR A 624 -0.46 -7.24 -30.91
C THR A 624 0.71 -7.03 -29.94
N PRO A 625 0.42 -6.87 -28.64
CA PRO A 625 1.42 -6.86 -27.57
C PRO A 625 1.84 -8.27 -27.11
N PHE A 626 1.43 -9.33 -27.82
CA PHE A 626 1.66 -10.72 -27.44
C PHE A 626 2.86 -11.29 -28.18
N ALA A 627 3.56 -12.24 -27.57
CA ALA A 627 4.53 -13.07 -28.26
C ALA A 627 4.51 -14.48 -27.67
N VAL A 628 4.47 -15.50 -28.51
CA VAL A 628 4.50 -16.90 -28.07
C VAL A 628 5.88 -17.49 -28.35
N ILE A 629 6.59 -17.83 -27.28
CA ILE A 629 7.94 -18.38 -27.35
C ILE A 629 8.01 -19.70 -26.58
N THR A 630 8.65 -20.70 -27.17
CA THR A 630 8.85 -22.01 -26.55
C THR A 630 10.12 -22.01 -25.69
N ASP A 631 10.01 -22.53 -24.47
CA ASP A 631 11.17 -22.86 -23.65
C ASP A 631 11.48 -24.35 -23.81
N ASN A 632 12.48 -24.66 -24.63
CA ASN A 632 12.89 -26.03 -24.91
C ASN A 632 13.35 -26.79 -23.66
N SER A 633 13.79 -26.09 -22.61
CA SER A 633 14.24 -26.72 -21.36
C SER A 633 13.09 -27.27 -20.51
N THR A 634 11.91 -26.65 -20.61
CA THR A 634 10.71 -27.05 -19.87
C THR A 634 9.64 -27.69 -20.77
N GLY A 635 9.74 -27.51 -22.09
CA GLY A 635 8.73 -27.93 -23.06
C GLY A 635 7.47 -27.05 -23.05
N ILE A 636 7.49 -25.92 -22.34
CA ILE A 636 6.33 -25.04 -22.17
C ILE A 636 6.37 -23.92 -23.22
N LYS A 637 5.22 -23.67 -23.86
CA LYS A 637 4.99 -22.48 -24.68
C LYS A 637 4.51 -21.34 -23.79
N TYR A 638 5.27 -20.25 -23.73
CA TYR A 638 4.93 -19.09 -22.92
C TYR A 638 4.29 -18.00 -23.78
N PRO A 639 2.98 -17.71 -23.58
CA PRO A 639 2.39 -16.48 -24.08
C PRO A 639 2.89 -15.32 -23.21
N ILE A 640 3.72 -14.47 -23.79
CA ILE A 640 4.27 -13.27 -23.19
C ILE A 640 3.39 -12.10 -23.60
N THR A 641 3.07 -11.22 -22.66
CA THR A 641 2.16 -10.10 -22.93
C THR A 641 2.66 -8.81 -22.31
N SER A 642 2.88 -7.79 -23.14
CA SER A 642 3.13 -6.43 -22.68
C SER A 642 2.93 -5.43 -23.81
N TYR A 643 2.24 -4.32 -23.54
CA TYR A 643 2.15 -3.20 -24.50
C TYR A 643 3.50 -2.57 -24.87
N LYS A 644 4.59 -2.94 -24.19
CA LYS A 644 5.95 -2.57 -24.61
C LYS A 644 6.47 -3.41 -25.78
N LEU A 645 5.78 -4.49 -26.13
CA LEU A 645 6.09 -5.37 -27.27
C LEU A 645 5.32 -4.98 -28.54
N THR A 646 4.34 -4.07 -28.44
CA THR A 646 3.56 -3.63 -29.60
C THR A 646 4.49 -3.03 -30.66
N PRO A 647 4.36 -3.42 -31.94
CA PRO A 647 5.11 -2.81 -33.04
C PRO A 647 4.82 -1.32 -33.17
N ASP A 648 5.78 -0.56 -33.68
CA ASP A 648 5.60 0.85 -33.98
C ASP A 648 4.81 1.03 -35.29
N MET A 649 4.98 0.10 -36.23
CA MET A 649 4.36 0.10 -37.55
C MET A 649 3.96 -1.32 -37.98
N ALA A 650 2.77 -1.46 -38.56
CA ALA A 650 2.29 -2.68 -39.21
C ALA A 650 2.04 -2.41 -40.70
N ILE A 651 2.56 -3.29 -41.58
CA ILE A 651 2.37 -3.19 -43.04
C ILE A 651 1.70 -4.46 -43.54
N VAL A 652 0.39 -4.38 -43.77
CA VAL A 652 -0.49 -5.50 -44.15
C VAL A 652 -0.67 -5.51 -45.67
N ASP A 653 0.38 -5.91 -46.40
CA ASP A 653 0.36 -5.99 -47.86
C ASP A 653 -0.15 -7.35 -48.35
N ALA A 654 -1.29 -7.32 -49.04
CA ALA A 654 -1.94 -8.54 -49.55
C ALA A 654 -1.13 -9.30 -50.61
N ASN A 655 -0.08 -8.72 -51.21
CA ASN A 655 0.78 -9.45 -52.16
C ASN A 655 1.44 -10.68 -51.50
N PHE A 656 1.75 -10.61 -50.21
CA PHE A 656 2.45 -11.70 -49.50
C PHE A 656 1.58 -12.91 -49.18
N VAL A 657 0.25 -12.78 -49.28
CA VAL A 657 -0.68 -13.88 -48.99
C VAL A 657 -1.22 -14.57 -50.25
N LEU A 658 -0.90 -14.07 -51.45
CA LEU A 658 -1.42 -14.60 -52.72
C LEU A 658 -0.87 -15.99 -53.07
N SER A 659 0.28 -16.38 -52.53
CA SER A 659 0.90 -17.69 -52.77
C SER A 659 0.63 -18.72 -51.67
N MET A 660 -0.09 -18.37 -50.60
CA MET A 660 -0.36 -19.28 -49.48
C MET A 660 -0.99 -20.61 -49.95
N PRO A 661 -0.49 -21.76 -49.47
CA PRO A 661 -1.14 -23.06 -49.68
C PRO A 661 -2.55 -23.09 -49.10
N LYS A 662 -3.46 -23.84 -49.75
CA LYS A 662 -4.88 -23.94 -49.33
C LYS A 662 -5.04 -24.34 -47.86
N PHE A 663 -4.29 -25.35 -47.43
CA PHE A 663 -4.30 -25.83 -46.04
C PHE A 663 -3.90 -24.74 -45.05
N LEU A 664 -2.84 -23.99 -45.34
CA LEU A 664 -2.37 -22.89 -44.48
C LEU A 664 -3.39 -21.74 -44.43
N ALA A 665 -3.97 -21.39 -45.58
CA ALA A 665 -5.02 -20.36 -45.65
C ALA A 665 -6.26 -20.76 -44.83
N ALA A 666 -6.67 -22.02 -44.86
CA ALA A 666 -7.78 -22.53 -44.05
C ALA A 666 -7.46 -22.49 -42.55
N ALA A 667 -6.30 -23.04 -42.16
CA ALA A 667 -5.89 -23.08 -40.76
C ALA A 667 -5.77 -21.67 -40.16
N THR A 668 -5.11 -20.75 -40.87
CA THR A 668 -4.91 -19.37 -40.39
C THR A 668 -6.20 -18.55 -40.40
N GLY A 669 -7.07 -18.70 -41.39
CA GLY A 669 -8.38 -18.02 -41.38
C GLY A 669 -9.29 -18.46 -40.23
N LEU A 670 -9.26 -19.75 -39.86
CA LEU A 670 -10.02 -20.26 -38.70
C LEU A 670 -9.41 -19.81 -37.36
N ASP A 671 -8.10 -19.62 -37.31
CA ASP A 671 -7.40 -19.00 -36.18
C ASP A 671 -7.88 -17.55 -35.95
N ALA A 672 -7.91 -16.75 -37.02
CA ALA A 672 -8.44 -15.39 -36.99
C ALA A 672 -9.93 -15.34 -36.56
N LEU A 673 -10.74 -16.32 -36.95
CA LEU A 673 -12.13 -16.44 -36.50
C LEU A 673 -12.21 -16.70 -35.00
N THR A 674 -11.33 -17.58 -34.49
CA THR A 674 -11.23 -17.91 -33.07
C THR A 674 -10.83 -16.66 -32.27
N HIS A 675 -9.84 -15.90 -32.73
CA HIS A 675 -9.45 -14.61 -32.13
C HIS A 675 -10.65 -13.67 -31.98
N ALA A 676 -11.42 -13.47 -33.05
CA ALA A 676 -12.56 -12.57 -33.04
C ALA A 676 -13.67 -13.04 -32.09
N LEU A 677 -13.98 -14.34 -32.07
CA LEU A 677 -15.02 -14.91 -31.21
C LEU A 677 -14.64 -14.88 -29.72
N GLU A 678 -13.40 -15.21 -29.38
CA GLU A 678 -12.95 -15.17 -27.99
C GLU A 678 -12.84 -13.74 -27.47
N ALA A 679 -12.22 -12.84 -28.23
CA ALA A 679 -12.14 -11.43 -27.87
C ALA A 679 -13.53 -10.80 -27.69
N PHE A 680 -14.53 -11.23 -28.47
CA PHE A 680 -15.90 -10.76 -28.35
C PHE A 680 -16.59 -11.18 -27.05
N VAL A 681 -16.16 -12.25 -26.37
CA VAL A 681 -16.78 -12.66 -25.11
C VAL A 681 -15.82 -12.60 -23.92
N ALA A 682 -14.57 -12.20 -24.12
CA ALA A 682 -13.57 -12.12 -23.08
C ALA A 682 -13.98 -11.16 -21.95
N THR A 683 -13.37 -11.33 -20.78
CA THR A 683 -13.64 -10.48 -19.61
C THR A 683 -13.26 -9.01 -19.82
N TYR A 684 -12.36 -8.74 -20.77
CA TYR A 684 -11.92 -7.39 -21.18
C TYR A 684 -12.59 -6.91 -22.48
N ALA A 685 -13.63 -7.61 -22.97
CA ALA A 685 -14.41 -7.14 -24.12
C ALA A 685 -15.03 -5.77 -23.82
N SER A 686 -15.02 -4.89 -24.82
CA SER A 686 -15.51 -3.51 -24.74
C SER A 686 -16.19 -3.11 -26.04
N GLU A 687 -16.90 -1.99 -26.03
CA GLU A 687 -17.57 -1.43 -27.21
C GLU A 687 -16.58 -1.16 -28.36
N TYR A 688 -15.31 -0.85 -28.05
CA TYR A 688 -14.25 -0.64 -29.03
C TYR A 688 -13.81 -1.96 -29.71
N THR A 689 -13.72 -3.05 -28.95
CA THR A 689 -13.32 -4.36 -29.49
C THR A 689 -14.48 -5.05 -30.19
N ASP A 690 -15.72 -4.82 -29.75
CA ASP A 690 -16.91 -5.48 -30.29
C ASP A 690 -17.11 -5.21 -31.78
N GLY A 691 -16.99 -3.96 -32.22
CA GLY A 691 -17.10 -3.59 -33.63
C GLY A 691 -16.04 -4.26 -34.50
N LEU A 692 -14.80 -4.37 -34.00
CA LEU A 692 -13.69 -5.03 -34.69
C LEU A 692 -13.93 -6.53 -34.81
N CYS A 693 -14.35 -7.19 -33.72
CA CYS A 693 -14.68 -8.61 -33.74
C CYS A 693 -15.79 -8.93 -34.75
N ILE A 694 -16.87 -8.15 -34.77
CA ILE A 694 -17.99 -8.33 -35.71
C ILE A 694 -17.51 -8.17 -37.15
N GLN A 695 -16.71 -7.13 -37.43
CA GLN A 695 -16.20 -6.89 -38.78
C GLN A 695 -15.24 -8.00 -39.24
N ALA A 696 -14.35 -8.48 -38.37
CA ALA A 696 -13.47 -9.59 -38.66
C ALA A 696 -14.26 -10.87 -38.96
N MET A 697 -15.24 -11.22 -38.12
CA MET A 697 -16.10 -12.38 -38.33
C MET A 697 -16.83 -12.30 -39.67
N ARG A 698 -17.45 -11.16 -40.00
CA ARG A 698 -18.15 -10.96 -41.28
C ARG A 698 -17.24 -11.23 -42.47
N LEU A 699 -16.07 -10.59 -42.51
CA LEU A 699 -15.10 -10.77 -43.59
C LEU A 699 -14.64 -12.23 -43.72
N ILE A 700 -14.44 -12.93 -42.59
CA ILE A 700 -14.01 -14.33 -42.61
C ILE A 700 -15.11 -15.23 -43.16
N PHE A 701 -16.35 -15.11 -42.67
CA PHE A 701 -17.46 -15.94 -43.18
C PHE A 701 -17.74 -15.68 -44.67
N ASP A 702 -17.66 -14.42 -45.11
CA ASP A 702 -17.95 -14.04 -46.50
C ASP A 702 -16.84 -14.47 -47.48
N HIS A 703 -15.57 -14.44 -47.05
CA HIS A 703 -14.43 -14.55 -47.97
C HIS A 703 -13.51 -15.75 -47.76
N LEU A 704 -13.45 -16.35 -46.57
CA LEU A 704 -12.54 -17.49 -46.30
C LEU A 704 -12.77 -18.68 -47.24
N PRO A 705 -14.02 -19.12 -47.54
CA PRO A 705 -14.24 -20.21 -48.48
C PRO A 705 -13.61 -19.96 -49.85
N ASN A 706 -13.80 -18.77 -50.42
CA ASN A 706 -13.28 -18.41 -51.74
C ASN A 706 -11.75 -18.23 -51.72
N SER A 707 -11.21 -17.67 -50.63
CA SER A 707 -9.77 -17.51 -50.38
C SER A 707 -9.03 -18.86 -50.39
N VAL A 708 -9.66 -19.91 -49.86
CA VAL A 708 -9.09 -21.27 -49.77
C VAL A 708 -9.35 -22.10 -51.03
N ILE A 709 -10.62 -22.20 -51.46
CA ILE A 709 -11.02 -23.12 -52.53
C ILE A 709 -10.48 -22.64 -53.88
N ASN A 710 -10.70 -21.37 -54.19
CA ASN A 710 -10.39 -20.76 -55.49
C ASN A 710 -9.09 -19.96 -55.49
N ALA A 711 -8.44 -19.78 -54.33
CA ALA A 711 -7.28 -18.91 -54.18
C ALA A 711 -7.54 -17.48 -54.68
N ASP A 712 -8.77 -17.00 -54.56
CA ASP A 712 -9.17 -15.70 -55.06
C ASP A 712 -8.39 -14.57 -54.37
N ALA A 713 -7.77 -13.71 -55.17
CA ALA A 713 -6.86 -12.68 -54.67
C ALA A 713 -7.57 -11.67 -53.76
N LYS A 714 -8.80 -11.29 -54.11
CA LYS A 714 -9.55 -10.30 -53.32
C LYS A 714 -10.07 -10.91 -52.02
N ALA A 715 -10.51 -12.15 -52.05
CA ALA A 715 -10.88 -12.90 -50.85
C ALA A 715 -9.69 -13.08 -49.91
N ARG A 716 -8.48 -13.36 -50.43
CA ARG A 716 -7.25 -13.42 -49.63
C ARG A 716 -6.92 -12.09 -48.97
N GLU A 717 -7.04 -10.98 -49.69
CA GLU A 717 -6.88 -9.63 -49.13
C GLU A 717 -7.88 -9.35 -48.01
N TYR A 718 -9.16 -9.71 -48.17
CA TYR A 718 -10.16 -9.51 -47.13
C TYR A 718 -9.91 -10.35 -45.88
N VAL A 719 -9.52 -11.63 -46.04
CA VAL A 719 -9.17 -12.49 -44.89
C VAL A 719 -7.90 -11.99 -44.19
N HIS A 720 -6.93 -11.46 -44.96
CA HIS A 720 -5.71 -10.86 -44.40
C HIS A 720 -6.03 -9.66 -43.50
N ASN A 721 -6.87 -8.74 -44.01
CA ASN A 721 -7.36 -7.62 -43.21
C ASN A 721 -8.19 -8.09 -42.00
N ALA A 722 -9.01 -9.13 -42.15
CA ALA A 722 -9.81 -9.67 -41.06
C ALA A 722 -8.94 -10.20 -39.91
N SER A 723 -7.82 -10.85 -40.23
CA SER A 723 -6.83 -11.30 -39.23
C SER A 723 -6.22 -10.12 -38.46
N SER A 724 -5.82 -9.06 -39.16
CA SER A 724 -5.31 -7.84 -38.51
C SER A 724 -6.37 -7.15 -37.64
N ILE A 725 -7.61 -7.05 -38.11
CA ILE A 725 -8.73 -6.47 -37.35
C ILE A 725 -9.01 -7.29 -36.08
N ALA A 726 -9.02 -8.63 -36.18
CA ALA A 726 -9.12 -9.50 -35.02
C ALA A 726 -7.93 -9.28 -34.07
N GLY A 727 -6.71 -9.14 -34.62
CA GLY A 727 -5.49 -8.73 -33.93
C GLY A 727 -5.67 -7.48 -33.06
N MET A 728 -6.21 -6.41 -33.62
CA MET A 728 -6.49 -5.16 -32.91
C MET A 728 -7.49 -5.38 -31.76
N ALA A 729 -8.49 -6.25 -31.95
CA ALA A 729 -9.48 -6.56 -30.93
C ALA A 729 -8.87 -7.33 -29.75
N PHE A 730 -8.23 -8.48 -30.01
CA PHE A 730 -7.70 -9.32 -28.93
C PHE A 730 -6.45 -8.72 -28.26
N SER A 731 -5.76 -7.78 -28.92
CA SER A 731 -4.74 -6.93 -28.29
C SER A 731 -5.22 -6.19 -27.05
N ASN A 732 -6.54 -5.98 -26.94
CA ASN A 732 -7.17 -5.20 -25.88
C ASN A 732 -8.17 -6.04 -25.07
N ALA A 733 -8.88 -6.98 -25.70
CA ALA A 733 -9.82 -7.87 -25.03
C ALA A 733 -9.21 -9.19 -24.53
N PHE A 734 -7.99 -9.54 -24.97
CA PHE A 734 -7.34 -10.83 -24.72
C PHE A 734 -8.08 -12.02 -25.36
N LEU A 735 -7.52 -13.22 -25.17
CA LEU A 735 -8.03 -14.49 -25.68
C LEU A 735 -8.47 -15.39 -24.51
N GLY A 736 -9.27 -16.41 -24.81
CA GLY A 736 -9.91 -17.26 -23.81
C GLY A 736 -9.34 -18.67 -23.77
N ILE A 737 -10.16 -19.60 -23.27
CA ILE A 737 -9.72 -20.98 -23.05
C ILE A 737 -9.54 -21.78 -24.34
N CYS A 738 -10.08 -21.36 -25.49
CA CYS A 738 -9.80 -22.03 -26.76
C CYS A 738 -8.30 -22.00 -27.05
N HIS A 739 -7.66 -20.83 -26.95
CA HIS A 739 -6.22 -20.70 -27.11
C HIS A 739 -5.44 -21.46 -26.03
N ALA A 740 -5.85 -21.34 -24.76
CA ALA A 740 -5.21 -22.08 -23.67
C ALA A 740 -5.19 -23.59 -23.94
N LEU A 741 -6.30 -24.15 -24.41
CA LEU A 741 -6.39 -25.58 -24.73
C LEU A 741 -5.65 -25.93 -26.02
N ALA A 742 -5.71 -25.06 -27.05
CA ALA A 742 -5.05 -25.26 -28.33
C ALA A 742 -3.52 -25.21 -28.24
N HIS A 743 -2.94 -24.38 -27.36
CA HIS A 743 -1.51 -24.36 -27.09
C HIS A 743 -1.00 -25.75 -26.66
N GLN A 744 -1.69 -26.37 -25.71
CA GLN A 744 -1.30 -27.69 -25.20
C GLN A 744 -1.60 -28.80 -26.20
N LEU A 745 -2.74 -28.73 -26.88
CA LEU A 745 -3.12 -29.71 -27.91
C LEU A 745 -2.11 -29.73 -29.07
N GLY A 746 -1.77 -28.57 -29.61
CA GLY A 746 -0.80 -28.47 -30.69
C GLY A 746 0.61 -28.89 -30.27
N ALA A 747 1.03 -28.54 -29.04
CA ALA A 747 2.35 -28.92 -28.52
C ALA A 747 2.50 -30.43 -28.30
N GLN A 748 1.46 -31.13 -27.81
CA GLN A 748 1.54 -32.56 -27.49
C GLN A 748 1.18 -33.47 -28.67
N MET A 749 0.30 -33.03 -29.57
CA MET A 749 -0.23 -33.86 -30.66
C MET A 749 0.26 -33.44 -32.05
N HIS A 750 1.12 -32.41 -32.12
CA HIS A 750 1.63 -31.84 -33.38
C HIS A 750 0.53 -31.38 -34.37
N ILE A 751 -0.65 -31.03 -33.83
CA ILE A 751 -1.75 -30.46 -34.61
C ILE A 751 -1.44 -28.98 -34.89
N PRO A 752 -1.51 -28.50 -36.14
CA PRO A 752 -1.31 -27.08 -36.45
C PRO A 752 -2.27 -26.18 -35.65
N HIS A 753 -1.76 -25.07 -35.10
CA HIS A 753 -2.47 -24.25 -34.12
C HIS A 753 -3.89 -23.84 -34.55
N GLY A 754 -4.06 -23.30 -35.75
CA GLY A 754 -5.38 -22.92 -36.26
C GLY A 754 -6.35 -24.09 -36.43
N ILE A 755 -5.84 -25.31 -36.68
CA ILE A 755 -6.66 -26.53 -36.73
C ILE A 755 -7.06 -26.97 -35.32
N ALA A 756 -6.14 -26.90 -34.35
CA ALA A 756 -6.44 -27.17 -32.95
C ALA A 756 -7.54 -26.22 -32.42
N ASN A 757 -7.42 -24.92 -32.71
CA ASN A 757 -8.45 -23.92 -32.43
C ASN A 757 -9.78 -24.27 -33.11
N ALA A 758 -9.77 -24.60 -34.41
CA ALA A 758 -10.99 -24.96 -35.14
C ALA A 758 -11.68 -26.22 -34.58
N ILE A 759 -10.93 -27.20 -34.07
CA ILE A 759 -11.49 -28.40 -33.41
C ILE A 759 -12.17 -28.02 -32.09
N LEU A 760 -11.51 -27.21 -31.26
CA LEU A 760 -11.97 -26.87 -29.91
C LEU A 760 -13.12 -25.86 -29.89
N LEU A 761 -13.12 -24.90 -30.83
CA LEU A 761 -13.99 -23.72 -30.80
C LEU A 761 -15.50 -24.04 -30.61
N PRO A 762 -16.12 -25.01 -31.32
CA PRO A 762 -17.51 -25.40 -31.08
C PRO A 762 -17.80 -25.80 -29.63
N HIS A 763 -16.89 -26.56 -29.00
CA HIS A 763 -17.03 -27.01 -27.62
C HIS A 763 -16.89 -25.84 -26.64
N ILE A 764 -15.96 -24.91 -26.91
CA ILE A 764 -15.73 -23.73 -26.08
C ILE A 764 -16.90 -22.76 -26.13
N ILE A 765 -17.47 -22.48 -27.31
CA ILE A 765 -18.66 -21.62 -27.44
C ILE A 765 -19.80 -22.20 -26.61
N SER A 766 -20.07 -23.50 -26.76
CA SER A 766 -21.12 -24.17 -26.01
C SER A 766 -20.87 -24.14 -24.50
N TYR A 767 -19.64 -24.38 -24.06
CA TYR A 767 -19.25 -24.32 -22.64
C TYR A 767 -19.39 -22.91 -22.05
N ASN A 768 -18.94 -21.89 -22.77
CA ASN A 768 -19.01 -20.50 -22.34
C ASN A 768 -20.44 -19.95 -22.37
N ALA A 769 -21.32 -20.48 -23.23
CA ALA A 769 -22.70 -20.05 -23.40
C ALA A 769 -23.63 -20.51 -22.25
N SER A 770 -23.32 -20.11 -21.02
CA SER A 770 -24.12 -20.39 -19.83
C SER A 770 -24.41 -19.12 -19.03
N ASN A 771 -25.67 -18.98 -18.57
CA ASN A 771 -26.07 -17.95 -17.61
C ASN A 771 -25.75 -18.35 -16.16
N ARG A 772 -25.35 -19.61 -15.94
CA ARG A 772 -25.04 -20.21 -14.64
C ARG A 772 -23.66 -20.88 -14.70
N PRO A 773 -22.58 -20.11 -14.92
CA PRO A 773 -21.24 -20.69 -14.93
C PRO A 773 -20.94 -21.30 -13.57
N THR A 774 -20.35 -22.50 -13.57
CA THR A 774 -19.88 -23.21 -12.36
C THR A 774 -18.87 -22.38 -11.56
N LYS A 775 -18.10 -21.54 -12.25
CA LYS A 775 -17.22 -20.53 -11.65
C LYS A 775 -17.14 -19.28 -12.54
N GLN A 776 -17.26 -18.11 -11.92
CA GLN A 776 -17.12 -16.81 -12.60
C GLN A 776 -15.67 -16.33 -12.57
N SER A 777 -15.30 -15.53 -13.57
CA SER A 777 -13.98 -14.89 -13.61
C SER A 777 -13.86 -13.78 -12.57
N ILE A 778 -12.78 -13.83 -11.80
CA ILE A 778 -12.55 -13.00 -10.60
C ILE A 778 -12.46 -11.51 -10.96
N LEU A 779 -11.82 -11.18 -12.07
CA LEU A 779 -11.65 -9.81 -12.57
C LEU A 779 -12.50 -9.57 -13.82
N SER A 780 -13.80 -9.86 -13.72
CA SER A 780 -14.75 -9.61 -14.80
C SER A 780 -15.12 -8.13 -14.89
N GLN A 781 -15.11 -7.57 -16.11
CA GLN A 781 -15.62 -6.22 -16.34
C GLN A 781 -17.14 -6.16 -16.50
N TYR A 782 -17.79 -7.32 -16.71
CA TYR A 782 -19.24 -7.41 -16.73
C TYR A 782 -19.85 -7.39 -15.31
N LYS A 783 -21.14 -7.05 -15.22
CA LYS A 783 -21.90 -7.05 -13.96
C LYS A 783 -22.43 -8.44 -13.59
N TYR A 784 -22.77 -9.25 -14.59
CA TYR A 784 -23.26 -10.62 -14.49
C TYR A 784 -22.81 -11.41 -15.73
N PRO A 785 -22.82 -12.76 -15.72
CA PRO A 785 -22.45 -13.56 -16.88
C PRO A 785 -23.27 -13.18 -18.13
N VAL A 786 -22.59 -12.84 -19.22
CA VAL A 786 -23.20 -12.35 -20.48
C VAL A 786 -22.76 -13.13 -21.72
N ALA A 787 -21.91 -14.15 -21.59
CA ALA A 787 -21.36 -14.84 -22.75
C ALA A 787 -22.44 -15.51 -23.64
N LYS A 788 -23.46 -16.13 -23.03
CA LYS A 788 -24.58 -16.74 -23.77
C LYS A 788 -25.30 -15.71 -24.66
N SER A 789 -25.74 -14.60 -24.08
CA SER A 789 -26.45 -13.56 -24.83
C SER A 789 -25.57 -12.88 -25.87
N ARG A 790 -24.28 -12.71 -25.58
CA ARG A 790 -23.31 -12.16 -26.54
C ARG A 790 -23.15 -13.07 -27.75
N TYR A 791 -22.87 -14.36 -27.57
CA TYR A 791 -22.80 -15.30 -28.68
C TYR A 791 -24.12 -15.39 -29.46
N ALA A 792 -25.27 -15.41 -28.77
CA ALA A 792 -26.57 -15.49 -29.42
C ALA A 792 -26.85 -14.31 -30.36
N LYS A 793 -26.41 -13.09 -30.00
CA LYS A 793 -26.54 -11.89 -30.85
C LYS A 793 -25.80 -11.99 -32.18
N LEU A 794 -24.72 -12.78 -32.26
CA LEU A 794 -23.94 -12.92 -33.49
C LEU A 794 -24.75 -13.56 -34.62
N VAL A 795 -25.72 -14.41 -34.30
CA VAL A 795 -26.61 -15.03 -35.29
C VAL A 795 -27.39 -13.97 -36.06
N ASP A 796 -27.97 -13.02 -35.34
CA ASP A 796 -28.76 -11.95 -35.95
C ASP A 796 -27.87 -10.96 -36.71
N ILE A 797 -26.72 -10.59 -36.14
CA ILE A 797 -25.76 -9.63 -36.71
C ILE A 797 -25.12 -10.16 -38.00
N LEU A 798 -24.75 -11.45 -38.02
CA LEU A 798 -24.10 -12.10 -39.16
C LEU A 798 -25.11 -12.80 -40.08
N HIS A 799 -26.41 -12.68 -39.78
CA HIS A 799 -27.52 -13.22 -40.57
C HIS A 799 -27.45 -14.73 -40.81
N PHE A 800 -27.00 -15.49 -39.81
CA PHE A 800 -26.94 -16.95 -39.91
C PHE A 800 -28.35 -17.56 -39.91
N LYS A 801 -28.52 -18.59 -40.74
CA LYS A 801 -29.77 -19.34 -40.87
C LYS A 801 -29.48 -20.82 -40.63
N SER A 802 -30.43 -21.53 -40.03
CA SER A 802 -30.40 -22.97 -39.88
C SER A 802 -31.64 -23.59 -40.50
N ASN A 803 -31.46 -24.77 -41.11
CA ASN A 803 -32.55 -25.59 -41.64
C ASN A 803 -32.94 -26.71 -40.64
N GLN A 804 -32.34 -26.72 -39.45
CA GLN A 804 -32.63 -27.74 -38.43
C GLN A 804 -33.90 -27.38 -37.65
N SER A 805 -34.68 -28.40 -37.30
CA SER A 805 -35.73 -28.29 -36.30
C SER A 805 -35.12 -28.39 -34.91
N PHE A 806 -35.36 -27.40 -34.05
CA PHE A 806 -34.90 -27.40 -32.67
C PHE A 806 -36.01 -27.84 -31.71
N ASP A 807 -35.62 -28.39 -30.56
CA ASP A 807 -36.56 -28.75 -29.48
C ASP A 807 -37.33 -27.49 -29.03
N SER A 808 -38.66 -27.60 -28.94
CA SER A 808 -39.55 -26.51 -28.55
C SER A 808 -39.32 -25.99 -27.13
N ASN A 809 -38.61 -26.75 -26.28
CA ASN A 809 -38.27 -26.35 -24.92
C ASN A 809 -37.02 -25.46 -24.82
N LEU A 810 -36.25 -25.30 -25.91
CA LEU A 810 -35.06 -24.44 -25.91
C LEU A 810 -35.46 -22.96 -26.00
N ASP A 811 -34.84 -22.12 -25.17
CA ASP A 811 -34.95 -20.66 -25.33
C ASP A 811 -34.24 -20.16 -26.60
N GLN A 812 -34.63 -18.97 -27.07
CA GLN A 812 -34.12 -18.39 -28.32
C GLN A 812 -32.60 -18.19 -28.31
N GLU A 813 -32.00 -17.82 -27.17
CA GLU A 813 -30.55 -17.67 -27.07
C GLU A 813 -29.87 -19.03 -27.27
N SER A 814 -30.35 -20.09 -26.61
CA SER A 814 -29.84 -21.45 -26.76
C SER A 814 -29.97 -21.97 -28.20
N ILE A 815 -31.06 -21.64 -28.89
CA ILE A 815 -31.22 -21.93 -30.33
C ILE A 815 -30.13 -21.19 -31.12
N ASN A 816 -29.95 -19.89 -30.90
CA ASN A 816 -28.93 -19.11 -31.60
C ASN A 816 -27.50 -19.64 -31.35
N ILE A 817 -27.17 -20.11 -30.14
CA ILE A 817 -25.87 -20.75 -29.88
C ILE A 817 -25.66 -21.97 -30.79
N ARG A 818 -26.68 -22.81 -30.96
CA ARG A 818 -26.62 -23.99 -31.84
C ARG A 818 -26.46 -23.59 -33.31
N ILE A 819 -27.16 -22.54 -33.75
CA ILE A 819 -27.01 -21.99 -35.12
C ILE A 819 -25.59 -21.46 -35.35
N LEU A 820 -25.00 -20.76 -34.38
CA LEU A 820 -23.62 -20.29 -34.47
C LEU A 820 -22.62 -21.45 -34.57
N VAL A 821 -22.78 -22.46 -33.71
CA VAL A 821 -21.94 -23.67 -33.75
C VAL A 821 -22.09 -24.40 -35.09
N GLU A 822 -23.32 -24.52 -35.61
CA GLU A 822 -23.59 -25.10 -36.93
C GLU A 822 -22.90 -24.32 -38.06
N ALA A 823 -22.98 -22.99 -38.05
CA ALA A 823 -22.32 -22.15 -39.06
C ALA A 823 -20.79 -22.38 -39.09
N ILE A 824 -20.16 -22.49 -37.91
CA ILE A 824 -18.72 -22.79 -37.79
C ILE A 824 -18.42 -24.21 -38.29
N GLN A 825 -19.24 -25.20 -37.94
CA GLN A 825 -19.07 -26.57 -38.42
C GLN A 825 -19.24 -26.67 -39.95
N ASN A 826 -20.19 -25.94 -40.54
CA ASN A 826 -20.38 -25.90 -41.99
C ASN A 826 -19.20 -25.23 -42.69
N LEU A 827 -18.69 -24.12 -42.14
CA LEU A 827 -17.47 -23.49 -42.65
C LEU A 827 -16.29 -24.48 -42.62
N LYS A 828 -16.07 -25.20 -41.51
CA LYS A 828 -15.04 -26.24 -41.40
C LYS A 828 -15.18 -27.32 -42.48
N LYS A 829 -16.40 -27.83 -42.70
CA LYS A 829 -16.68 -28.83 -43.75
C LYS A 829 -16.35 -28.29 -45.14
N THR A 830 -16.77 -27.07 -45.46
CA THR A 830 -16.47 -26.40 -46.74
C THR A 830 -14.97 -26.26 -46.98
N LEU A 831 -14.20 -25.99 -45.93
CA LEU A 831 -12.74 -25.86 -45.98
C LEU A 831 -11.99 -27.20 -45.92
N GLN A 832 -12.71 -28.32 -45.77
CA GLN A 832 -12.15 -29.68 -45.66
C GLN A 832 -11.13 -29.82 -44.51
N VAL A 833 -11.39 -29.16 -43.39
CA VAL A 833 -10.57 -29.31 -42.17
C VAL A 833 -11.15 -30.39 -41.25
N PRO A 834 -10.32 -31.08 -40.44
CA PRO A 834 -10.78 -32.10 -39.49
C PRO A 834 -11.87 -31.59 -38.54
N MET A 835 -12.89 -32.42 -38.28
CA MET A 835 -13.99 -32.02 -37.40
C MET A 835 -13.62 -32.22 -35.92
N CYS A 836 -12.90 -33.29 -35.61
CA CYS A 836 -12.41 -33.63 -34.27
C CYS A 836 -10.93 -34.08 -34.30
N VAL A 837 -10.35 -34.36 -33.12
CA VAL A 837 -8.95 -34.83 -33.02
C VAL A 837 -8.76 -36.20 -33.68
N LYS A 838 -9.75 -37.09 -33.57
CA LYS A 838 -9.72 -38.41 -34.20
C LYS A 838 -9.62 -38.33 -35.74
N ASP A 839 -10.31 -37.39 -36.37
CA ASP A 839 -10.25 -37.18 -37.82
C ASP A 839 -8.87 -36.72 -38.32
N HIS A 840 -8.01 -36.23 -37.41
CA HIS A 840 -6.62 -35.87 -37.71
C HIS A 840 -5.66 -37.07 -37.65
N GLY A 841 -6.14 -38.26 -37.28
CA GLY A 841 -5.34 -39.48 -37.23
C GLY A 841 -4.57 -39.71 -35.92
N ILE A 842 -4.99 -39.08 -34.81
CA ILE A 842 -4.38 -39.30 -33.49
C ILE A 842 -5.07 -40.49 -32.80
N GLU A 843 -4.27 -41.43 -32.31
CA GLU A 843 -4.75 -42.62 -31.59
C GLU A 843 -5.35 -42.28 -30.22
N GLU A 844 -6.45 -42.95 -29.85
CA GLU A 844 -7.22 -42.65 -28.64
C GLU A 844 -6.42 -42.85 -27.37
N GLU A 845 -5.73 -43.99 -27.25
CA GLU A 845 -4.94 -44.34 -26.08
C GLU A 845 -3.82 -43.32 -25.85
N HIS A 846 -3.15 -42.90 -26.92
CA HIS A 846 -2.13 -41.87 -26.86
C HIS A 846 -2.71 -40.53 -26.41
N TYR A 847 -3.82 -40.10 -27.01
CA TYR A 847 -4.49 -38.85 -26.65
C TYR A 847 -4.93 -38.83 -25.18
N MET A 848 -5.64 -39.86 -24.74
CA MET A 848 -6.16 -39.98 -23.38
C MET A 848 -5.05 -40.00 -22.33
N SER A 849 -3.89 -40.61 -22.64
CA SER A 849 -2.72 -40.59 -21.75
C SER A 849 -2.17 -39.18 -21.45
N LYS A 850 -2.47 -38.20 -22.30
CA LYS A 850 -2.00 -36.81 -22.19
C LYS A 850 -3.06 -35.83 -21.68
N VAL A 851 -4.34 -36.21 -21.63
CA VAL A 851 -5.44 -35.29 -21.24
C VAL A 851 -5.21 -34.68 -19.86
N GLU A 852 -4.72 -35.45 -18.89
CA GLU A 852 -4.42 -34.96 -17.54
C GLU A 852 -3.40 -33.82 -17.56
N SER A 853 -2.23 -34.05 -18.16
CA SER A 853 -1.14 -33.05 -18.20
C SER A 853 -1.50 -31.85 -19.06
N MET A 854 -2.15 -32.06 -20.21
CA MET A 854 -2.66 -30.97 -21.04
C MET A 854 -3.64 -30.08 -20.26
N SER A 855 -4.52 -30.67 -19.45
CA SER A 855 -5.50 -29.91 -18.68
C SER A 855 -4.86 -29.07 -17.58
N ILE A 856 -3.83 -29.59 -16.91
CA ILE A 856 -3.08 -28.85 -15.88
C ILE A 856 -2.36 -27.67 -16.52
N HIS A 857 -1.64 -27.89 -17.62
CA HIS A 857 -0.91 -26.81 -18.30
C HIS A 857 -1.84 -25.80 -18.96
N ALA A 858 -2.99 -26.22 -19.49
CA ALA A 858 -3.99 -25.31 -20.03
C ALA A 858 -4.58 -24.42 -18.93
N LEU A 859 -4.78 -24.95 -17.72
CA LEU A 859 -5.25 -24.16 -16.58
C LEU A 859 -4.22 -23.09 -16.15
N ASP A 860 -2.92 -23.37 -16.30
CA ASP A 860 -1.80 -22.44 -16.00
C ASP A 860 -1.50 -21.45 -17.14
N ASP A 861 -2.23 -21.53 -18.25
CA ASP A 861 -2.08 -20.62 -19.38
C ASP A 861 -2.63 -19.21 -19.04
N GLN A 862 -1.93 -18.17 -19.51
CA GLN A 862 -2.29 -16.78 -19.27
C GLN A 862 -3.66 -16.40 -19.86
N CYS A 863 -4.12 -17.08 -20.90
CA CYS A 863 -5.41 -16.83 -21.54
C CYS A 863 -6.62 -17.20 -20.65
N VAL A 864 -6.45 -18.12 -19.69
CA VAL A 864 -7.56 -18.59 -18.83
C VAL A 864 -8.21 -17.45 -18.06
N GLY A 865 -7.42 -16.49 -17.56
CA GLY A 865 -7.92 -15.38 -16.76
C GLY A 865 -8.83 -14.41 -17.53
N ALA A 866 -8.77 -14.42 -18.86
CA ALA A 866 -9.58 -13.56 -19.73
C ALA A 866 -10.85 -14.25 -20.27
N ASN A 867 -11.05 -15.54 -20.02
CA ASN A 867 -12.24 -16.24 -20.49
C ASN A 867 -13.50 -15.81 -19.69
N PRO A 868 -14.69 -15.68 -20.31
CA PRO A 868 -15.91 -15.27 -19.61
C PRO A 868 -16.39 -16.24 -18.53
N ARG A 869 -16.03 -17.52 -18.66
CA ARG A 869 -16.30 -18.56 -17.66
C ARG A 869 -14.99 -19.11 -17.16
N PHE A 870 -14.66 -18.92 -15.89
CA PHE A 870 -13.40 -19.45 -15.38
C PHE A 870 -13.50 -20.98 -15.32
N PRO A 871 -12.63 -21.73 -16.00
CA PRO A 871 -12.75 -23.18 -16.07
C PRO A 871 -12.27 -23.88 -14.79
N LEU A 872 -12.95 -24.96 -14.43
CA LEU A 872 -12.44 -25.93 -13.47
C LEU A 872 -11.60 -27.00 -14.19
N LEU A 873 -10.62 -27.58 -13.48
CA LEU A 873 -9.70 -28.56 -14.07
C LEU A 873 -10.43 -29.78 -14.67
N ASN A 874 -11.47 -30.27 -14.00
CA ASN A 874 -12.31 -31.38 -14.50
C ASN A 874 -13.12 -30.99 -15.74
N GLU A 875 -13.52 -29.72 -15.88
CA GLU A 875 -14.22 -29.23 -17.06
C GLU A 875 -13.26 -29.11 -18.26
N ILE A 876 -12.02 -28.66 -18.04
CA ILE A 876 -10.98 -28.66 -19.09
C ILE A 876 -10.73 -30.09 -19.59
N LYS A 877 -10.57 -31.07 -18.69
CA LYS A 877 -10.43 -32.48 -19.06
C LYS A 877 -11.59 -32.95 -19.93
N GLN A 878 -12.81 -32.60 -19.52
CA GLN A 878 -14.00 -32.99 -20.25
C GLN A 878 -14.05 -32.36 -21.65
N LEU A 879 -13.63 -31.10 -21.80
CA LEU A 879 -13.54 -30.43 -23.10
C LEU A 879 -12.58 -31.15 -24.05
N TYR A 880 -11.42 -31.62 -23.55
CA TYR A 880 -10.51 -32.43 -24.36
C TYR A 880 -11.12 -33.78 -24.76
N ILE A 881 -11.83 -34.46 -23.85
CA ILE A 881 -12.49 -35.74 -24.15
C ILE A 881 -13.57 -35.54 -25.23
N ASP A 882 -14.39 -34.51 -25.09
CA ASP A 882 -15.46 -34.16 -26.04
C ASP A 882 -14.86 -33.79 -27.42
N ALA A 883 -13.75 -33.04 -27.43
CA ALA A 883 -13.03 -32.66 -28.66
C ALA A 883 -12.39 -33.85 -29.40
N TYR A 884 -12.09 -34.96 -28.72
CA TYR A 884 -11.57 -36.16 -29.36
C TYR A 884 -12.58 -36.81 -30.30
N SER A 885 -13.82 -36.97 -29.82
CA SER A 885 -14.92 -37.58 -30.56
C SER A 885 -15.69 -36.59 -31.45
N GLY A 886 -15.56 -35.28 -31.20
CA GLY A 886 -16.34 -34.24 -31.88
C GLY A 886 -17.74 -34.05 -31.31
N PHE A 887 -18.06 -34.66 -30.17
CA PHE A 887 -19.35 -34.51 -29.49
C PHE A 887 -19.46 -33.15 -28.81
N VAL A 888 -20.29 -32.24 -29.34
CA VAL A 888 -20.53 -30.92 -28.73
C VAL A 888 -21.61 -31.02 -27.65
N ARG A 889 -21.20 -30.93 -26.39
CA ARG A 889 -22.09 -30.90 -25.23
C ARG A 889 -22.68 -29.51 -25.04
N TYR A 890 -24.01 -29.43 -24.93
CA TYR A 890 -24.72 -28.19 -24.58
C TYR A 890 -25.10 -28.19 -23.10
N PRO A 891 -25.04 -27.04 -22.40
CA PRO A 891 -25.55 -26.93 -21.04
C PRO A 891 -27.03 -27.34 -20.99
N GLU A 892 -27.40 -28.19 -20.03
CA GLU A 892 -28.81 -28.48 -19.73
C GLU A 892 -29.46 -27.25 -19.06
N HIS A 893 -30.74 -27.01 -19.36
CA HIS A 893 -31.50 -25.81 -18.97
C HIS A 893 -31.64 -25.60 -17.46
#